data_AF-A0A202DNC1-F1
#
_entry.id   AF-A0A202DNC1-F1
#
_cell.length_a   1.000
_cell.length_b   1.000
_cell.length_c   1.000
_cell.angle_alpha   90.00
_cell.angle_beta   90.00
_cell.angle_gamma   90.00
#
_symmetry.space_group_name_H-M   'P 1'
#
loop_
_entity.id
_entity.type
_entity.pdbx_description
1 polymer ?
#
loop_
_entity_poly.entity_id
_entity_poly.type
_entity_poly.pdbx_seq_one_letter_code
_entity_poly.pdbx_strand_id
1 'polypeptide(L)'
;MLLFAHMTSPNEPQAISLRHHIVYTCSRLLAYGLPFLYFVVTTSFYLKTYDSAQVKITFTQIGTSILLFIWLVKILVEGRFPFRKTDMVFVAPFLAFLCSGLVSFIHGPFKAWPLEEALRRFFYIILALITIAEFRSEERMTRLWRWLLAAAAVSTIYGLIQFIDTRYFKGVAGIDPFIWRQAFGVRVFSTFGNPNFYGNFLVIVTPLIISLILKDKGSMMRPFIVATVTLGLIFCVDTMKLNLFVGFDPSFKIVMNAAILFLLFAFVWACFGKATKGGNLAMHLILFALLFLNLYATETKGAWLGFVAAVSITMWLIFEFFLHTEDRLLEGKKYTVFIGILVGAFTLLFGFMMNAFVLPLFRGEVKQVGFSILTIPVVGAMIVAVILMMWIVRKPWNMKKIIYGFLVIFIIGVGSQVLQFAKTRLQSVSFRIFTWIATWEMVQTAPLLGNGVGSFKVIYPAFRRPQIIVLERKSNTETDHAEDEYVEVWQDEGIIGFGIFLWLVFTALYCGIKQLRWYSRIRPPPEARTKKKWSEIEADPRSYEVLGILGAYGGALIHWTVDVSIRFVSSGIFSGLLPGLLVAYARNHQNPIRIEARLSYDRWIRAGLAAIWTLIIILLRMELVPQSLIRGGDTTDGQIKFFALLAGIGIFILIEFLEWGLHPEKEVSLVEQYPLGSPRFIYLRFAGILLLCVPFVKGLHAFGNFFQGDVHHNLAIFFSKQSIWRKELVFQSKLQKLPPDIREKYQAYGGALEHYREVIKKNPGFPMARYFTGNVYNDWGSQVFSRAVAQRKKDPNEAERLRQKALEKWNMAEEAYNGTKSLGPNYVQVHHQMGLLNTKRMQQAQQWGDQEGVVKYREAALKNFYLYRMLDPVFPPNYHRIMELLVAKKEFEEAEKLYKEAIYYNDVVARQIYKVGYPYRISELAVSLGRILFTHATHIKSNPFNPPLPQIEEALTYFQLAIDQNPKNVDAFKGKARLLLSMGRESEAQYYLNEAHKLAPNDPELRVKRPATQ
;
A
#
# COMPACT_ATOMS: atom_id res chain seq x y z
N MET A 1 -13.91 -24.98 -31.25
CA MET A 1 -14.08 -24.09 -32.43
C MET A 1 -14.59 -24.86 -33.66
N LEU A 2 -13.97 -25.96 -34.09
CA LEU A 2 -14.50 -26.80 -35.21
C LEU A 2 -15.84 -27.51 -34.90
N LEU A 3 -16.09 -27.89 -33.65
CA LEU A 3 -17.37 -28.49 -33.21
C LEU A 3 -18.58 -27.54 -33.25
N PHE A 4 -18.38 -26.21 -33.38
CA PHE A 4 -19.47 -25.23 -33.31
C PHE A 4 -19.99 -24.78 -34.68
N ALA A 5 -19.26 -25.04 -35.77
CA ALA A 5 -19.68 -24.71 -37.12
C ALA A 5 -20.75 -25.66 -37.69
N HIS A 6 -21.15 -26.70 -36.94
CA HIS A 6 -22.13 -27.71 -37.37
C HIS A 6 -23.46 -27.67 -36.59
N MET A 7 -23.67 -26.69 -35.70
CA MET A 7 -24.89 -26.56 -34.89
C MET A 7 -25.78 -25.38 -35.30
N THR A 8 -25.92 -25.13 -36.60
CA THR A 8 -26.89 -24.13 -37.10
C THR A 8 -28.28 -24.76 -37.19
N SER A 9 -29.24 -24.21 -36.42
CA SER A 9 -30.66 -24.47 -36.60
C SER A 9 -31.09 -24.15 -38.04
N PRO A 10 -31.93 -24.95 -38.71
CA PRO A 10 -32.34 -24.73 -40.09
C PRO A 10 -33.19 -23.47 -40.34
N ASN A 11 -33.56 -22.71 -39.29
CA ASN A 11 -34.58 -21.66 -39.37
C ASN A 11 -34.07 -20.20 -39.25
N GLU A 12 -32.76 -19.91 -39.36
CA GLU A 12 -32.26 -18.52 -39.38
C GLU A 12 -31.89 -18.04 -40.80
N PRO A 13 -32.49 -16.93 -41.31
CA PRO A 13 -32.39 -16.54 -42.73
C PRO A 13 -31.09 -15.83 -43.15
N GLN A 14 -30.02 -15.83 -42.34
CA GLN A 14 -28.69 -15.34 -42.74
C GLN A 14 -27.59 -16.21 -42.11
N ALA A 15 -26.72 -16.81 -42.93
CA ALA A 15 -25.61 -17.63 -42.44
C ALA A 15 -24.66 -16.81 -41.57
N ILE A 16 -24.65 -17.06 -40.26
CA ILE A 16 -23.74 -16.41 -39.32
C ILE A 16 -22.29 -16.82 -39.65
N SER A 17 -21.50 -15.86 -40.15
CA SER A 17 -20.09 -16.12 -40.43
C SER A 17 -19.27 -16.51 -39.19
N LEU A 18 -18.20 -17.28 -39.38
CA LEU A 18 -17.22 -17.61 -38.32
C LEU A 18 -16.69 -16.35 -37.62
N ARG A 19 -16.53 -15.24 -38.34
CA ARG A 19 -16.09 -13.95 -37.76
C ARG A 19 -17.11 -13.40 -36.75
N HIS A 20 -18.40 -13.49 -37.06
CA HIS A 20 -19.45 -13.06 -36.12
C HIS A 20 -19.42 -13.91 -34.85
N HIS A 21 -19.28 -15.24 -34.96
CA HIS A 21 -19.13 -16.11 -33.79
C HIS A 21 -17.90 -15.75 -32.94
N ILE A 22 -16.74 -15.48 -33.56
CA ILE A 22 -15.52 -15.09 -32.83
C ILE A 22 -15.73 -13.76 -32.09
N VAL A 23 -16.26 -12.73 -32.77
CA VAL A 23 -16.51 -11.42 -32.16
C VAL A 23 -17.52 -11.52 -31.01
N TYR A 24 -18.58 -12.31 -31.19
CA TYR A 24 -19.56 -12.61 -30.15
C TYR A 24 -18.90 -13.25 -28.93
N THR A 25 -18.17 -14.34 -29.12
CA THR A 25 -17.51 -15.07 -28.02
C THR A 25 -16.52 -14.17 -27.29
N CYS A 26 -15.69 -13.40 -28.00
CA CYS A 26 -14.78 -12.45 -27.38
C CYS A 26 -15.54 -11.38 -26.58
N SER A 27 -16.63 -10.83 -27.13
CA SER A 27 -17.40 -9.80 -26.43
C SER A 27 -18.08 -10.33 -25.17
N ARG A 28 -18.63 -11.56 -25.19
CA ARG A 28 -19.20 -12.21 -24.00
C ARG A 28 -18.13 -12.58 -22.97
N LEU A 29 -16.96 -13.05 -23.41
CA LEU A 29 -15.83 -13.28 -22.50
C LEU A 29 -15.39 -11.99 -21.79
N LEU A 30 -15.38 -10.84 -22.48
CA LEU A 30 -15.10 -9.53 -21.85
C LEU A 30 -16.21 -9.13 -20.87
N ALA A 31 -17.47 -9.37 -21.24
CA ALA A 31 -18.63 -9.06 -20.42
C ALA A 31 -18.67 -9.83 -19.09
N TYR A 32 -18.30 -11.12 -19.10
CA TYR A 32 -18.21 -11.96 -17.89
C TYR A 32 -16.87 -11.82 -17.17
N GLY A 33 -15.77 -11.75 -17.93
CA GLY A 33 -14.41 -11.80 -17.41
C GLY A 33 -14.00 -10.53 -16.65
N LEU A 34 -14.42 -9.34 -17.09
CA LEU A 34 -14.07 -8.10 -16.40
C LEU A 34 -14.69 -8.00 -15.00
N PRO A 35 -16.01 -8.20 -14.80
CA PRO A 35 -16.60 -8.19 -13.46
C PRO A 35 -16.04 -9.28 -12.55
N PHE A 36 -15.83 -10.48 -13.10
CA PHE A 36 -15.21 -11.59 -12.39
C PHE A 36 -13.78 -11.26 -11.93
N LEU A 37 -12.98 -10.58 -12.77
CA LEU A 37 -11.63 -10.14 -12.40
C LEU A 37 -11.66 -9.19 -11.19
N TYR A 38 -12.53 -8.18 -11.20
CA TYR A 38 -12.67 -7.27 -10.04
C TYR A 38 -13.08 -8.03 -8.77
N PHE A 39 -13.98 -9.00 -8.89
CA PHE A 39 -14.39 -9.84 -7.77
C PHE A 39 -13.21 -10.66 -7.21
N VAL A 40 -12.49 -11.39 -8.07
CA VAL A 40 -11.38 -12.25 -7.66
C VAL A 40 -10.22 -11.43 -7.07
N VAL A 41 -9.87 -10.29 -7.66
CA VAL A 41 -8.83 -9.40 -7.13
C VAL A 41 -9.20 -8.84 -5.75
N THR A 42 -10.48 -8.50 -5.54
CA THR A 42 -10.97 -7.97 -4.26
C THR A 42 -10.96 -9.05 -3.17
N THR A 43 -11.42 -10.25 -3.48
CA THR A 43 -11.69 -11.29 -2.48
C THR A 43 -10.50 -12.22 -2.20
N SER A 44 -9.54 -12.34 -3.11
CA SER A 44 -8.45 -13.32 -2.98
C SER A 44 -7.29 -12.82 -2.11
N PHE A 45 -6.72 -13.70 -1.29
CA PHE A 45 -5.43 -13.53 -0.63
C PHE A 45 -4.75 -14.90 -0.53
N TYR A 46 -3.42 -14.93 -0.41
CA TYR A 46 -2.66 -16.18 -0.35
C TYR A 46 -1.51 -16.05 0.65
N LEU A 47 -1.43 -16.94 1.63
CA LEU A 47 -0.52 -16.79 2.77
C LEU A 47 0.76 -17.64 2.67
N LYS A 48 0.98 -18.32 1.54
CA LYS A 48 2.24 -19.03 1.25
C LYS A 48 3.21 -18.21 0.40
N THR A 49 2.81 -17.04 -0.09
CA THR A 49 3.70 -15.99 -0.64
C THR A 49 4.29 -15.14 0.49
N TYR A 50 5.39 -14.43 0.20
CA TYR A 50 5.99 -13.47 1.13
C TYR A 50 5.08 -12.24 1.27
N ASP A 51 4.60 -11.70 0.15
CA ASP A 51 3.52 -10.72 0.17
C ASP A 51 2.16 -11.43 0.01
N SER A 52 1.30 -11.29 1.02
CA SER A 52 -0.05 -11.83 1.00
C SER A 52 -0.93 -11.27 -0.13
N ALA A 53 -0.59 -10.09 -0.66
CA ALA A 53 -1.25 -9.44 -1.78
C ALA A 53 -0.67 -9.85 -3.15
N GLN A 54 0.43 -10.62 -3.19
CA GLN A 54 1.05 -11.06 -4.45
C GLN A 54 0.07 -11.80 -5.37
N VAL A 55 -0.88 -12.55 -4.80
CA VAL A 55 -1.94 -13.22 -5.58
C VAL A 55 -2.84 -12.21 -6.30
N LYS A 56 -3.15 -11.08 -5.68
CA LYS A 56 -3.98 -10.02 -6.29
C LYS A 56 -3.24 -9.35 -7.44
N ILE A 57 -1.95 -9.08 -7.25
CA ILE A 57 -1.05 -8.57 -8.29
C ILE A 57 -1.03 -9.54 -9.47
N THR A 58 -0.76 -10.81 -9.21
CA THR A 58 -0.69 -11.86 -10.23
C THR A 58 -2.01 -12.00 -10.98
N PHE A 59 -3.15 -12.02 -10.28
CA PHE A 59 -4.47 -12.10 -10.90
C PHE A 59 -4.80 -10.88 -11.74
N THR A 60 -4.40 -9.68 -11.33
CA THR A 60 -4.56 -8.47 -12.14
C THR A 60 -3.70 -8.55 -13.40
N GLN A 61 -2.44 -8.96 -13.29
CA GLN A 61 -1.52 -9.06 -14.44
C GLN A 61 -1.97 -10.13 -15.44
N ILE A 62 -2.24 -11.36 -14.98
CA ILE A 62 -2.70 -12.48 -15.82
C ILE A 62 -4.11 -12.20 -16.37
N GLY A 63 -5.05 -11.83 -15.51
CA GLY A 63 -6.43 -11.58 -15.88
C GLY A 63 -6.57 -10.42 -16.86
N THR A 64 -5.91 -9.29 -16.61
CA THR A 64 -5.94 -8.16 -17.55
C THR A 64 -5.23 -8.49 -18.86
N SER A 65 -4.14 -9.26 -18.84
CA SER A 65 -3.48 -9.72 -20.07
C SER A 65 -4.38 -10.61 -20.92
N ILE A 66 -5.15 -11.51 -20.29
CA ILE A 66 -6.17 -12.33 -20.97
C ILE A 66 -7.27 -11.43 -21.57
N LEU A 67 -7.82 -10.50 -20.79
CA LEU A 67 -8.85 -9.58 -21.28
C LEU A 67 -8.34 -8.69 -22.41
N LEU A 68 -7.10 -8.18 -22.31
CA LEU A 68 -6.45 -7.40 -23.36
C LEU A 68 -6.27 -8.24 -24.62
N PHE A 69 -5.77 -9.46 -24.51
CA PHE A 69 -5.62 -10.36 -25.66
C PHE A 69 -6.96 -10.64 -26.32
N ILE A 70 -8.00 -10.98 -25.56
CA ILE A 70 -9.36 -11.19 -26.07
C ILE A 70 -9.91 -9.94 -26.76
N TRP A 71 -9.69 -8.76 -26.17
CA TRP A 71 -10.14 -7.49 -26.73
C TRP A 71 -9.41 -7.14 -28.03
N LEU A 72 -8.10 -7.34 -28.11
CA LEU A 72 -7.32 -7.12 -29.33
C LEU A 72 -7.72 -8.11 -30.44
N VAL A 73 -7.92 -9.39 -30.12
CA VAL A 73 -8.45 -10.39 -31.07
C VAL A 73 -9.81 -9.95 -31.59
N LYS A 74 -10.71 -9.49 -30.71
CA LYS A 74 -12.01 -8.95 -31.11
C LYS A 74 -11.85 -7.80 -32.10
N ILE A 75 -11.03 -6.80 -31.78
CA ILE A 75 -10.79 -5.61 -32.63
C ILE A 75 -10.25 -6.02 -34.01
N LEU A 76 -9.29 -6.96 -34.05
CA LEU A 76 -8.69 -7.44 -35.30
C LEU A 76 -9.71 -8.21 -36.15
N VAL A 77 -10.53 -9.09 -35.57
CA VAL A 77 -11.52 -9.88 -36.32
C VAL A 77 -12.70 -9.02 -36.77
N GLU A 78 -13.16 -8.10 -35.90
CA GLU A 78 -14.19 -7.12 -36.21
C GLU A 78 -13.72 -6.16 -37.31
N GLY A 79 -12.42 -5.83 -37.33
CA GLY A 79 -11.82 -4.96 -38.34
C GLY A 79 -12.21 -3.49 -38.20
N ARG A 80 -12.58 -3.07 -36.98
CA ARG A 80 -13.02 -1.71 -36.63
C ARG A 80 -12.39 -1.29 -35.31
N PHE A 81 -11.95 -0.04 -35.25
CA PHE A 81 -11.47 0.54 -33.99
C PHE A 81 -12.68 0.83 -33.08
N PRO A 82 -12.62 0.49 -31.76
CA PRO A 82 -13.79 0.55 -30.86
C PRO A 82 -14.25 1.96 -30.51
N PHE A 83 -13.46 2.98 -30.85
CA PHE A 83 -13.74 4.39 -30.57
C PHE A 83 -13.88 5.19 -31.87
N ARG A 84 -14.98 5.90 -32.04
CA ARG A 84 -15.22 6.80 -33.17
C ARG A 84 -14.46 8.12 -32.97
N LYS A 85 -14.33 8.95 -34.00
CA LYS A 85 -13.74 10.30 -33.89
C LYS A 85 -14.41 11.14 -32.80
N THR A 86 -15.72 11.02 -32.65
CA THR A 86 -16.50 11.71 -31.60
C THR A 86 -16.21 11.21 -30.19
N ASP A 87 -15.74 9.97 -30.04
CA ASP A 87 -15.38 9.40 -28.74
C ASP A 87 -13.99 9.88 -28.27
N MET A 88 -13.13 10.33 -29.19
CA MET A 88 -11.75 10.72 -28.89
C MET A 88 -11.66 11.85 -27.86
N VAL A 89 -12.62 12.78 -27.83
CA VAL A 89 -12.65 13.88 -26.85
C VAL A 89 -12.64 13.34 -25.41
N PHE A 90 -13.23 12.17 -25.18
CA PHE A 90 -13.33 11.57 -23.85
C PHE A 90 -12.30 10.45 -23.61
N VAL A 91 -11.82 9.81 -24.67
CA VAL A 91 -10.89 8.67 -24.60
C VAL A 91 -9.42 9.11 -24.68
N ALA A 92 -9.12 10.23 -25.34
CA ALA A 92 -7.76 10.76 -25.49
C ALA A 92 -7.02 10.96 -24.16
N PRO A 93 -7.63 11.43 -23.05
CA PRO A 93 -6.92 11.54 -21.77
C PRO A 93 -6.41 10.19 -21.24
N PHE A 94 -7.16 9.10 -21.43
CA PHE A 94 -6.74 7.75 -21.02
C PHE A 94 -5.58 7.26 -21.88
N LEU A 95 -5.64 7.47 -23.20
CA LEU A 95 -4.55 7.13 -24.11
C LEU A 95 -3.30 7.97 -23.81
N ALA A 96 -3.46 9.27 -23.56
CA ALA A 96 -2.37 10.16 -23.20
C ALA A 96 -1.72 9.75 -21.87
N PHE A 97 -2.51 9.38 -20.86
CA PHE A 97 -1.98 8.93 -19.57
C PHE A 97 -1.27 7.58 -19.68
N LEU A 98 -1.78 6.66 -20.52
CA LEU A 98 -1.10 5.42 -20.86
C LEU A 98 0.26 5.69 -21.54
N CYS A 99 0.28 6.55 -22.55
CA CYS A 99 1.50 6.93 -23.25
C CYS A 99 2.49 7.64 -22.34
N SER A 100 2.03 8.56 -21.51
CA SER A 100 2.84 9.31 -20.53
C SER A 100 3.52 8.35 -19.55
N GLY A 101 2.78 7.39 -18.99
CA GLY A 101 3.35 6.38 -18.10
C GLY A 101 4.40 5.50 -18.78
N LEU A 102 4.20 5.12 -20.04
CA LEU A 102 5.20 4.37 -20.82
C LEU A 102 6.45 5.20 -21.12
N VAL A 103 6.29 6.47 -21.52
CA VAL A 103 7.41 7.39 -21.77
C VAL A 103 8.21 7.62 -20.49
N SER A 104 7.53 7.89 -19.38
CA SER A 104 8.16 8.05 -18.06
C SER A 104 8.92 6.78 -17.65
N PHE A 105 8.33 5.58 -17.77
CA PHE A 105 9.03 4.33 -17.48
C PHE A 105 10.25 4.12 -18.40
N ILE A 106 10.16 4.44 -19.69
CA ILE A 106 11.28 4.33 -20.65
C ILE A 106 12.36 5.37 -20.38
N HIS A 107 12.02 6.56 -19.90
CA HIS A 107 12.97 7.62 -19.56
C HIS A 107 13.68 7.37 -18.22
N GLY A 108 12.99 6.75 -17.24
CA GLY A 108 13.51 6.56 -15.89
C GLY A 108 14.85 5.80 -15.84
N PRO A 109 15.75 6.10 -14.90
CA PRO A 109 17.10 5.51 -14.85
C PRO A 109 17.11 4.02 -14.49
N PHE A 110 16.03 3.51 -13.87
CA PHE A 110 15.92 2.11 -13.41
C PHE A 110 14.77 1.39 -14.11
N LYS A 111 14.97 0.12 -14.48
CA LYS A 111 13.98 -0.68 -15.23
C LYS A 111 13.46 -1.89 -14.48
N ALA A 112 14.36 -2.68 -13.89
CA ALA A 112 14.00 -4.00 -13.38
C ALA A 112 13.13 -3.94 -12.11
N TRP A 113 13.48 -3.07 -11.15
CA TRP A 113 12.71 -2.91 -9.91
C TRP A 113 11.38 -2.15 -10.14
N PRO A 114 11.34 -1.02 -10.90
CA PRO A 114 10.09 -0.29 -11.15
C PRO A 114 9.06 -1.01 -12.05
N LEU A 115 9.47 -2.05 -12.78
CA LEU A 115 8.65 -2.71 -13.81
C LEU A 115 7.28 -3.16 -13.30
N GLU A 116 7.22 -3.77 -12.11
CA GLU A 116 5.97 -4.31 -11.58
C GLU A 116 4.91 -3.21 -11.38
N GLU A 117 5.33 -2.03 -10.95
CA GLU A 117 4.44 -0.91 -10.72
C GLU A 117 4.00 -0.22 -12.00
N ALA A 118 4.93 -0.03 -12.94
CA ALA A 118 4.61 0.45 -14.28
C ALA A 118 3.58 -0.45 -14.97
N LEU A 119 3.72 -1.77 -14.82
CA LEU A 119 2.75 -2.75 -15.32
C LEU A 119 1.39 -2.64 -14.63
N ARG A 120 1.32 -2.45 -13.31
CA ARG A 120 0.03 -2.26 -12.60
C ARG A 120 -0.73 -1.07 -13.18
N ARG A 121 -0.05 0.06 -13.33
CA ARG A 121 -0.64 1.27 -13.89
C ARG A 121 -1.08 1.08 -15.35
N PHE A 122 -0.25 0.44 -16.17
CA PHE A 122 -0.63 0.04 -17.54
C PHE A 122 -1.93 -0.77 -17.54
N PHE A 123 -2.04 -1.79 -16.68
CA PHE A 123 -3.21 -2.64 -16.62
C PHE A 123 -4.48 -1.90 -16.17
N TYR A 124 -4.41 -0.97 -15.21
CA TYR A 124 -5.59 -0.21 -14.80
C TYR A 124 -6.17 0.64 -15.93
N ILE A 125 -5.31 1.27 -16.74
CA ILE A 125 -5.78 2.07 -17.88
C ILE A 125 -6.30 1.18 -19.01
N ILE A 126 -5.71 0.01 -19.25
CA ILE A 126 -6.28 -0.99 -20.17
C ILE A 126 -7.68 -1.43 -19.70
N LEU A 127 -7.87 -1.71 -18.41
CA LEU A 127 -9.19 -2.04 -17.87
C LEU A 127 -10.19 -0.89 -18.03
N ALA A 128 -9.76 0.36 -17.86
CA ALA A 128 -10.58 1.53 -18.13
C ALA A 128 -11.00 1.59 -19.61
N LEU A 129 -10.08 1.40 -20.54
CA LEU A 129 -10.35 1.42 -21.99
C LEU A 129 -11.30 0.29 -22.42
N ILE A 130 -11.10 -0.93 -21.88
CA ILE A 130 -12.02 -2.06 -22.10
C ILE A 130 -13.41 -1.72 -21.54
N THR A 131 -13.48 -1.13 -20.35
CA THR A 131 -14.75 -0.69 -19.74
C THR A 131 -15.47 0.30 -20.65
N ILE A 132 -14.79 1.35 -21.12
CA ILE A 132 -15.35 2.38 -22.01
C ILE A 132 -15.82 1.76 -23.33
N ALA A 133 -15.10 0.78 -23.87
CA ALA A 133 -15.41 0.13 -25.14
C ALA A 133 -16.59 -0.86 -25.04
N GLU A 134 -16.59 -1.71 -24.00
CA GLU A 134 -17.44 -2.90 -23.93
C GLU A 134 -18.66 -2.75 -23.03
N PHE A 135 -18.62 -1.94 -21.97
CA PHE A 135 -19.71 -1.82 -21.02
C PHE A 135 -20.69 -0.75 -21.50
N ARG A 136 -21.51 -1.11 -22.51
CA ARG A 136 -22.43 -0.20 -23.18
C ARG A 136 -23.92 -0.51 -23.04
N SER A 137 -24.25 -1.70 -22.53
CA SER A 137 -25.62 -2.18 -22.31
C SER A 137 -25.96 -2.17 -20.82
N GLU A 138 -27.24 -2.04 -20.49
CA GLU A 138 -27.74 -2.17 -19.11
C GLU A 138 -27.43 -3.55 -18.51
N GLU A 139 -27.51 -4.63 -19.30
CA GLU A 139 -27.19 -6.00 -18.83
C GLU A 139 -25.75 -6.09 -18.30
N ARG A 140 -24.77 -5.63 -19.10
CA ARG A 140 -23.35 -5.58 -18.69
C ARG A 140 -23.12 -4.70 -17.46
N MET A 141 -23.79 -3.55 -17.36
CA MET A 141 -23.69 -2.69 -16.19
C MET A 141 -24.27 -3.37 -14.95
N THR A 142 -25.47 -3.93 -15.06
CA THR A 142 -26.15 -4.67 -13.97
C THR A 142 -25.31 -5.85 -13.50
N ARG A 143 -24.71 -6.59 -14.44
CA ARG A 143 -23.75 -7.66 -14.14
C ARG A 143 -22.59 -7.12 -13.31
N LEU A 144 -21.93 -6.06 -13.78
CA LEU A 144 -20.81 -5.46 -13.06
C LEU A 144 -21.22 -5.06 -11.64
N TRP A 145 -22.39 -4.43 -11.47
CA TRP A 145 -22.93 -4.08 -10.16
C TRP A 145 -23.13 -5.29 -9.24
N ARG A 146 -23.73 -6.38 -9.73
CA ARG A 146 -23.92 -7.62 -8.96
C ARG A 146 -22.59 -8.20 -8.48
N TRP A 147 -21.57 -8.22 -9.34
CA TRP A 147 -20.23 -8.71 -8.97
C TRP A 147 -19.51 -7.80 -7.97
N LEU A 148 -19.63 -6.48 -8.11
CA LEU A 148 -19.08 -5.53 -7.13
C LEU A 148 -19.76 -5.65 -5.77
N LEU A 149 -21.08 -5.84 -5.74
CA LEU A 149 -21.83 -6.11 -4.50
C LEU A 149 -21.45 -7.44 -3.87
N ALA A 150 -21.27 -8.49 -4.66
CA ALA A 150 -20.76 -9.77 -4.17
C ALA A 150 -19.37 -9.62 -3.54
N ALA A 151 -18.47 -8.86 -4.18
CA ALA A 151 -17.14 -8.57 -3.64
C ALA A 151 -17.20 -7.78 -2.32
N ALA A 152 -18.09 -6.79 -2.25
CA ALA A 152 -18.34 -6.01 -1.03
C ALA A 152 -18.91 -6.88 0.10
N ALA A 153 -19.85 -7.76 -0.21
CA ALA A 153 -20.44 -8.67 0.76
C ALA A 153 -19.39 -9.62 1.34
N VAL A 154 -18.62 -10.32 0.49
CA VAL A 154 -17.55 -11.23 0.94
C VAL A 154 -16.53 -10.49 1.81
N SER A 155 -16.09 -9.31 1.38
CA SER A 155 -15.09 -8.52 2.11
C SER A 155 -15.62 -8.00 3.45
N THR A 156 -16.86 -7.50 3.51
CA THR A 156 -17.43 -6.97 4.76
C THR A 156 -17.83 -8.07 5.75
N ILE A 157 -18.23 -9.25 5.27
CA ILE A 157 -18.46 -10.43 6.10
C ILE A 157 -17.15 -10.93 6.70
N TYR A 158 -16.08 -11.08 5.90
CA TYR A 158 -14.79 -11.49 6.45
C TYR A 158 -14.21 -10.44 7.41
N GLY A 159 -14.38 -9.15 7.12
CA GLY A 159 -13.98 -8.09 8.04
C GLY A 159 -14.81 -8.06 9.34
N LEU A 160 -16.08 -8.48 9.31
CA LEU A 160 -16.88 -8.72 10.52
C LEU A 160 -16.32 -9.89 11.35
N ILE A 161 -15.88 -10.98 10.71
CA ILE A 161 -15.21 -12.10 11.40
C ILE A 161 -13.95 -11.59 12.11
N GLN A 162 -13.10 -10.81 11.42
CA GLN A 162 -11.92 -10.19 12.02
C GLN A 162 -12.28 -9.21 13.15
N PHE A 163 -13.34 -8.41 12.98
CA PHE A 163 -13.83 -7.50 14.01
C PHE A 163 -14.17 -8.25 15.30
N ILE A 164 -14.97 -9.31 15.17
CA ILE A 164 -15.39 -10.15 16.30
C ILE A 164 -14.15 -10.84 16.91
N ASP A 165 -13.31 -11.44 16.08
CA ASP A 165 -12.10 -12.14 16.53
C ASP A 165 -11.17 -11.24 17.36
N THR A 166 -10.81 -10.09 16.81
CA THR A 166 -9.85 -9.15 17.40
C THR A 166 -10.38 -8.51 18.70
N ARG A 167 -11.69 -8.48 18.90
CA ARG A 167 -12.34 -7.81 20.05
C ARG A 167 -12.77 -8.77 21.14
N TYR A 168 -13.16 -10.01 20.80
CA TYR A 168 -13.71 -10.98 21.74
C TYR A 168 -12.82 -12.20 21.98
N PHE A 169 -11.85 -12.50 21.10
CA PHE A 169 -11.00 -13.71 21.19
C PHE A 169 -9.51 -13.38 21.40
N LYS A 170 -9.19 -12.31 22.15
CA LYS A 170 -7.80 -11.93 22.44
C LYS A 170 -7.11 -13.00 23.31
N GLY A 171 -5.97 -13.52 22.86
CA GLY A 171 -5.15 -14.47 23.63
C GLY A 171 -5.66 -15.92 23.66
N VAL A 172 -6.78 -16.22 22.98
CA VAL A 172 -7.35 -17.58 22.85
C VAL A 172 -7.49 -17.98 21.39
N ALA A 173 -7.80 -19.25 21.12
CA ALA A 173 -8.19 -19.69 19.78
C ALA A 173 -9.42 -18.90 19.32
N GLY A 174 -9.30 -18.22 18.17
CA GLY A 174 -10.34 -17.36 17.64
C GLY A 174 -11.05 -17.95 16.44
N ILE A 175 -11.94 -17.16 15.85
CA ILE A 175 -12.78 -17.55 14.71
C ILE A 175 -12.16 -17.19 13.35
N ASP A 176 -11.12 -16.35 13.31
CA ASP A 176 -10.34 -16.10 12.10
C ASP A 176 -9.36 -17.28 11.87
N PRO A 177 -9.59 -18.16 10.87
CA PRO A 177 -8.83 -19.39 10.72
C PRO A 177 -7.45 -19.19 10.10
N PHE A 178 -7.10 -17.96 9.71
CA PHE A 178 -5.91 -17.67 8.92
C PHE A 178 -4.71 -17.25 9.80
N ILE A 179 -3.50 -17.65 9.38
CA ILE A 179 -2.27 -17.41 10.15
C ILE A 179 -1.92 -15.93 10.37
N TRP A 180 -2.47 -15.02 9.56
CA TRP A 180 -2.29 -13.57 9.70
C TRP A 180 -3.27 -12.91 10.69
N ARG A 181 -4.04 -13.73 11.41
CA ARG A 181 -4.96 -13.29 12.46
C ARG A 181 -4.27 -12.27 13.38
N GLN A 182 -4.93 -11.12 13.59
CA GLN A 182 -4.44 -10.03 14.44
C GLN A 182 -3.09 -9.40 13.99
N ALA A 183 -2.68 -9.55 12.72
CA ALA A 183 -1.45 -8.93 12.19
C ALA A 183 -1.38 -7.40 12.37
N PHE A 184 -2.54 -6.73 12.42
CA PHE A 184 -2.67 -5.29 12.69
C PHE A 184 -3.32 -4.98 14.04
N GLY A 185 -3.17 -5.88 15.02
CA GLY A 185 -3.78 -5.75 16.34
C GLY A 185 -5.31 -5.77 16.27
N VAL A 186 -5.95 -4.69 16.72
CA VAL A 186 -7.43 -4.55 16.72
C VAL A 186 -8.01 -4.03 15.41
N ARG A 187 -7.17 -3.61 14.46
CA ARG A 187 -7.60 -3.02 13.20
C ARG A 187 -8.05 -4.09 12.23
N VAL A 188 -9.20 -3.87 11.60
CA VAL A 188 -9.75 -4.76 10.58
C VAL A 188 -9.22 -4.39 9.20
N PHE A 189 -8.85 -5.40 8.41
CA PHE A 189 -8.28 -5.22 7.06
C PHE A 189 -8.88 -6.18 6.02
N SER A 190 -9.75 -7.10 6.43
CA SER A 190 -10.39 -8.11 5.58
C SER A 190 -9.39 -8.80 4.63
N THR A 191 -9.82 -9.09 3.41
CA THR A 191 -9.04 -9.74 2.34
C THR A 191 -7.96 -8.84 1.74
N PHE A 192 -7.77 -7.60 2.24
CA PHE A 192 -6.90 -6.59 1.63
C PHE A 192 -5.47 -6.60 2.18
N GLY A 193 -5.21 -7.32 3.28
CA GLY A 193 -3.89 -7.41 3.92
C GLY A 193 -3.37 -6.12 4.54
N ASN A 194 -4.11 -5.00 4.45
CA ASN A 194 -3.79 -3.73 5.07
C ASN A 194 -5.07 -2.93 5.34
N PRO A 195 -5.27 -2.37 6.56
CA PRO A 195 -6.48 -1.63 6.89
C PRO A 195 -6.71 -0.39 6.01
N ASN A 196 -5.64 0.29 5.55
CA ASN A 196 -5.73 1.50 4.74
C ASN A 196 -6.38 1.21 3.37
N PHE A 197 -5.93 0.16 2.68
CA PHE A 197 -6.50 -0.23 1.37
C PHE A 197 -7.91 -0.76 1.50
N TYR A 198 -8.21 -1.49 2.59
CA TYR A 198 -9.58 -1.88 2.89
C TYR A 198 -10.46 -0.66 3.13
N GLY A 199 -9.96 0.31 3.90
CA GLY A 199 -10.59 1.60 4.13
C GLY A 199 -10.95 2.32 2.81
N ASN A 200 -10.01 2.44 1.88
CA ASN A 200 -10.28 3.05 0.56
C ASN A 200 -11.37 2.29 -0.22
N PHE A 201 -11.36 0.95 -0.21
CA PHE A 201 -12.41 0.17 -0.84
C PHE A 201 -13.79 0.45 -0.24
N LEU A 202 -13.89 0.56 1.10
CA LEU A 202 -15.14 0.92 1.78
C LEU A 202 -15.59 2.36 1.41
N VAL A 203 -14.65 3.30 1.26
CA VAL A 203 -14.94 4.65 0.73
C VAL A 203 -15.54 4.58 -0.67
N ILE A 204 -14.96 3.78 -1.57
CA ILE A 204 -15.44 3.60 -2.94
C ILE A 204 -16.83 2.96 -2.97
N VAL A 205 -17.07 1.90 -2.19
CA VAL A 205 -18.34 1.16 -2.24
C VAL A 205 -19.48 1.89 -1.52
N THR A 206 -19.18 2.82 -0.60
CA THR A 206 -20.22 3.56 0.15
C THR A 206 -21.22 4.29 -0.78
N PRO A 207 -20.79 5.20 -1.68
CA PRO A 207 -21.72 5.88 -2.59
C PRO A 207 -22.45 4.94 -3.55
N LEU A 208 -21.79 3.85 -3.95
CA LEU A 208 -22.37 2.82 -4.80
C LEU A 208 -23.59 2.18 -4.11
N ILE A 209 -23.47 1.76 -2.85
CA ILE A 209 -24.59 1.20 -2.09
C ILE A 209 -25.69 2.23 -1.84
N ILE A 210 -25.32 3.47 -1.47
CA ILE A 210 -26.31 4.56 -1.30
C ILE A 210 -27.12 4.75 -2.58
N SER A 211 -26.48 4.72 -3.74
CA SER A 211 -27.18 4.88 -5.01
C SER A 211 -28.16 3.76 -5.31
N LEU A 212 -27.83 2.51 -4.95
CA LEU A 212 -28.71 1.36 -5.12
C LEU A 212 -29.91 1.40 -4.17
N ILE A 213 -29.70 1.88 -2.93
CA ILE A 213 -30.79 2.13 -1.98
C ILE A 213 -31.79 3.14 -2.57
N LEU A 214 -31.30 4.20 -3.21
CA LEU A 214 -32.15 5.19 -3.87
C LEU A 214 -32.85 4.61 -5.11
N LYS A 215 -32.13 3.82 -5.92
CA LYS A 215 -32.66 3.11 -7.10
C LYS A 215 -33.81 2.17 -6.72
N ASP A 216 -33.72 1.50 -5.57
CA ASP A 216 -34.76 0.61 -5.03
C ASP A 216 -35.90 1.36 -4.29
N LYS A 217 -36.11 2.65 -4.58
CA LYS A 217 -37.12 3.52 -3.95
C LYS A 217 -36.96 3.66 -2.43
N GLY A 218 -35.73 3.52 -1.93
CA GLY A 218 -35.37 3.76 -0.53
C GLY A 218 -35.31 5.26 -0.20
N SER A 219 -35.58 5.60 1.07
CA SER A 219 -35.41 6.98 1.55
C SER A 219 -33.94 7.34 1.75
N MET A 220 -33.57 8.54 1.29
CA MET A 220 -32.24 9.14 1.45
C MET A 220 -31.78 9.22 2.92
N MET A 221 -32.71 9.27 3.88
CA MET A 221 -32.40 9.35 5.31
C MET A 221 -32.05 8.00 5.93
N ARG A 222 -32.50 6.88 5.34
CA ARG A 222 -32.34 5.54 5.94
C ARG A 222 -30.88 5.11 6.14
N PRO A 223 -29.95 5.28 5.19
CA PRO A 223 -28.55 4.93 5.41
C PRO A 223 -27.94 5.68 6.61
N PHE A 224 -28.28 6.95 6.78
CA PHE A 224 -27.75 7.80 7.86
C PHE A 224 -28.30 7.44 9.23
N ILE A 225 -29.59 7.13 9.32
CA ILE A 225 -30.20 6.63 10.55
C ILE A 225 -29.52 5.32 10.95
N VAL A 226 -29.30 4.41 10.00
CA VAL A 226 -28.60 3.14 10.23
C VAL A 226 -27.17 3.36 10.71
N ALA A 227 -26.40 4.26 10.07
CA ALA A 227 -25.05 4.61 10.52
C ALA A 227 -25.04 5.22 11.93
N THR A 228 -25.96 6.13 12.23
CA THR A 228 -26.06 6.80 13.54
C THR A 228 -26.37 5.79 14.66
N VAL A 229 -27.32 4.89 14.44
CA VAL A 229 -27.63 3.84 15.42
C VAL A 229 -26.46 2.87 15.58
N THR A 230 -25.81 2.48 14.48
CA THR A 230 -24.62 1.63 14.51
C THR A 230 -23.49 2.28 15.32
N LEU A 231 -23.24 3.60 15.13
CA LEU A 231 -22.30 4.37 15.94
C LEU A 231 -22.67 4.40 17.42
N GLY A 232 -23.94 4.66 17.75
CA GLY A 232 -24.42 4.67 19.13
C GLY A 232 -24.14 3.34 19.82
N LEU A 233 -24.42 2.22 19.14
CA LEU A 233 -24.16 0.87 19.66
C LEU A 233 -22.65 0.60 19.83
N ILE A 234 -21.82 0.98 18.86
CA ILE A 234 -20.36 0.86 18.93
C ILE A 234 -19.78 1.69 20.09
N PHE A 235 -20.22 2.94 20.24
CA PHE A 235 -19.73 3.84 21.28
C PHE A 235 -20.05 3.30 22.69
N CYS A 236 -21.24 2.70 22.86
CA CYS A 236 -21.57 1.98 24.08
C CYS A 236 -20.58 0.84 24.36
N VAL A 237 -20.23 0.02 23.36
CA VAL A 237 -19.24 -1.08 23.50
C VAL A 237 -17.86 -0.55 23.91
N ASP A 238 -17.36 0.50 23.26
CA ASP A 238 -16.01 0.99 23.51
C ASP A 238 -15.90 1.77 24.84
N THR A 239 -16.95 2.50 25.22
CA THR A 239 -17.02 3.17 26.55
C THR A 239 -17.03 2.15 27.69
N MET A 240 -17.73 1.02 27.52
CA MET A 240 -17.73 -0.10 28.48
C MET A 240 -16.35 -0.79 28.59
N LYS A 241 -15.52 -0.74 27.54
CA LYS A 241 -14.14 -1.29 27.54
C LYS A 241 -13.12 -0.38 28.22
N LEU A 242 -13.32 0.94 28.17
CA LEU A 242 -12.44 1.92 28.79
C LEU A 242 -12.60 2.00 30.32
N ASN A 243 -13.40 1.12 30.94
CA ASN A 243 -13.76 1.15 32.37
C ASN A 243 -14.29 2.52 32.84
N LEU A 244 -14.83 3.32 31.91
CA LEU A 244 -15.50 4.60 32.24
C LEU A 244 -16.74 4.37 33.11
N PHE A 245 -17.28 3.15 33.10
CA PHE A 245 -18.21 2.64 34.10
C PHE A 245 -17.44 1.71 35.05
N VAL A 246 -16.95 2.27 36.15
CA VAL A 246 -16.31 1.51 37.23
C VAL A 246 -17.37 0.61 37.89
N GLY A 247 -17.09 -0.69 38.06
CA GLY A 247 -17.91 -1.60 38.89
C GLY A 247 -18.56 -2.81 38.20
N PHE A 248 -18.37 -3.04 36.90
CA PHE A 248 -18.97 -4.20 36.22
C PHE A 248 -18.07 -5.44 36.16
N ASP A 249 -18.61 -6.57 36.62
CA ASP A 249 -18.04 -7.92 36.56
C ASP A 249 -17.68 -8.33 35.10
N PRO A 250 -16.56 -9.04 34.85
CA PRO A 250 -16.24 -9.63 33.54
C PRO A 250 -17.39 -10.41 32.88
N SER A 251 -18.21 -11.10 33.66
CA SER A 251 -19.41 -11.83 33.25
C SER A 251 -20.49 -10.90 32.70
N PHE A 252 -20.65 -9.73 33.33
CA PHE A 252 -21.60 -8.70 32.91
C PHE A 252 -21.16 -8.02 31.59
N LYS A 253 -19.85 -7.87 31.37
CA LYS A 253 -19.31 -7.40 30.08
C LYS A 253 -19.65 -8.37 28.94
N ILE A 254 -19.62 -9.68 29.17
CA ILE A 254 -19.99 -10.69 28.16
C ILE A 254 -21.49 -10.61 27.85
N VAL A 255 -22.34 -10.56 28.88
CA VAL A 255 -23.80 -10.45 28.73
C VAL A 255 -24.19 -9.15 28.02
N MET A 256 -23.57 -8.03 28.35
CA MET A 256 -23.87 -6.75 27.73
C MET A 256 -23.33 -6.63 26.31
N ASN A 257 -22.19 -7.27 26.00
CA ASN A 257 -21.72 -7.42 24.62
C ASN A 257 -22.65 -8.31 23.79
N ALA A 258 -23.15 -9.41 24.37
CA ALA A 258 -24.17 -10.25 23.75
C ALA A 258 -25.48 -9.47 23.55
N ALA A 259 -25.85 -8.62 24.51
CA ALA A 259 -27.00 -7.72 24.40
C ALA A 259 -26.81 -6.66 23.30
N ILE A 260 -25.60 -6.12 23.12
CA ILE A 260 -25.32 -5.16 22.04
C ILE A 260 -25.27 -5.85 20.67
N LEU A 261 -24.70 -7.06 20.58
CA LEU A 261 -24.80 -7.88 19.37
C LEU A 261 -26.24 -8.25 19.05
N PHE A 262 -27.04 -8.58 20.08
CA PHE A 262 -28.46 -8.81 19.96
C PHE A 262 -29.22 -7.52 19.60
N LEU A 263 -28.86 -6.35 20.11
CA LEU A 263 -29.47 -5.06 19.75
C LEU A 263 -29.08 -4.63 18.34
N LEU A 264 -27.84 -4.88 17.90
CA LEU A 264 -27.41 -4.73 16.50
C LEU A 264 -28.24 -5.65 15.61
N PHE A 265 -28.38 -6.92 15.98
CA PHE A 265 -29.18 -7.91 15.26
C PHE A 265 -30.67 -7.56 15.25
N ALA A 266 -31.24 -7.15 16.39
CA ALA A 266 -32.64 -6.78 16.58
C ALA A 266 -32.94 -5.43 15.91
N PHE A 267 -31.99 -4.51 15.82
CA PHE A 267 -32.10 -3.29 15.02
C PHE A 267 -32.03 -3.59 13.52
N VAL A 268 -31.14 -4.50 13.12
CA VAL A 268 -31.09 -5.09 11.77
C VAL A 268 -32.33 -5.96 11.48
N TRP A 269 -33.08 -6.39 12.49
CA TRP A 269 -34.38 -7.01 12.29
C TRP A 269 -35.50 -5.97 12.25
N ALA A 270 -35.50 -4.96 13.13
CA ALA A 270 -36.54 -3.94 13.26
C ALA A 270 -36.57 -2.97 12.08
N CYS A 271 -35.41 -2.60 11.52
CA CYS A 271 -35.35 -1.81 10.29
C CYS A 271 -35.81 -2.60 9.05
N PHE A 272 -35.94 -3.94 9.14
CA PHE A 272 -36.00 -4.82 7.97
C PHE A 272 -37.14 -5.84 7.98
N GLY A 273 -37.79 -6.11 9.11
CA GLY A 273 -38.79 -7.17 9.29
C GLY A 273 -40.10 -6.94 8.52
N LYS A 274 -40.40 -5.68 8.16
CA LYS A 274 -41.54 -5.31 7.30
C LYS A 274 -41.14 -4.93 5.86
N ALA A 275 -39.84 -4.88 5.54
CA ALA A 275 -39.33 -4.51 4.21
C ALA A 275 -39.35 -5.69 3.20
N THR A 276 -39.87 -6.85 3.62
CA THR A 276 -39.96 -8.10 2.85
C THR A 276 -40.85 -8.04 1.59
N LYS A 277 -41.51 -6.90 1.30
CA LYS A 277 -42.23 -6.69 0.04
C LYS A 277 -41.31 -6.25 -1.13
N GLY A 278 -40.04 -5.90 -0.87
CA GLY A 278 -39.03 -5.60 -1.90
C GLY A 278 -37.63 -6.04 -1.48
N GLY A 279 -37.22 -7.27 -1.83
CA GLY A 279 -36.04 -7.95 -1.27
C GLY A 279 -34.68 -7.24 -1.44
N ASN A 280 -34.49 -6.41 -2.48
CA ASN A 280 -33.20 -5.79 -2.76
C ASN A 280 -32.84 -4.63 -1.80
N LEU A 281 -33.82 -3.82 -1.41
CA LEU A 281 -33.60 -2.67 -0.53
C LEU A 281 -33.07 -3.08 0.86
N ALA A 282 -33.61 -4.17 1.41
CA ALA A 282 -33.17 -4.73 2.68
C ALA A 282 -31.71 -5.22 2.59
N MET A 283 -31.35 -5.93 1.52
CA MET A 283 -29.97 -6.38 1.30
C MET A 283 -28.99 -5.21 1.23
N HIS A 284 -29.32 -4.15 0.48
CA HIS A 284 -28.44 -2.97 0.36
C HIS A 284 -28.23 -2.23 1.69
N LEU A 285 -29.29 -2.10 2.51
CA LEU A 285 -29.20 -1.47 3.83
C LEU A 285 -28.39 -2.33 4.84
N ILE A 286 -28.49 -3.66 4.79
CA ILE A 286 -27.64 -4.57 5.60
C ILE A 286 -26.18 -4.40 5.20
N LEU A 287 -25.90 -4.44 3.90
CA LEU A 287 -24.54 -4.28 3.39
C LEU A 287 -23.97 -2.90 3.76
N PHE A 288 -24.77 -1.85 3.75
CA PHE A 288 -24.37 -0.51 4.22
C PHE A 288 -23.98 -0.51 5.71
N ALA A 289 -24.75 -1.17 6.57
CA ALA A 289 -24.45 -1.29 8.00
C ALA A 289 -23.13 -2.05 8.23
N LEU A 290 -22.94 -3.18 7.54
CA LEU A 290 -21.70 -3.96 7.60
C LEU A 290 -20.50 -3.16 7.10
N LEU A 291 -20.65 -2.44 5.98
CA LEU A 291 -19.62 -1.57 5.44
C LEU A 291 -19.21 -0.52 6.48
N PHE A 292 -20.18 0.17 7.07
CA PHE A 292 -19.92 1.24 8.04
C PHE A 292 -19.21 0.71 9.30
N LEU A 293 -19.64 -0.43 9.84
CA LEU A 293 -18.96 -1.11 10.95
C LEU A 293 -17.50 -1.41 10.60
N ASN A 294 -17.27 -1.95 9.41
CA ASN A 294 -15.92 -2.26 8.93
C ASN A 294 -15.07 -1.00 8.75
N LEU A 295 -15.64 0.09 8.24
CA LEU A 295 -14.95 1.37 8.07
C LEU A 295 -14.48 1.89 9.41
N TYR A 296 -15.37 1.89 10.41
CA TYR A 296 -15.03 2.21 11.80
C TYR A 296 -13.88 1.34 12.31
N ALA A 297 -13.98 0.03 12.10
CA ALA A 297 -13.03 -0.96 12.59
C ALA A 297 -11.63 -0.89 11.94
N THR A 298 -11.49 -0.22 10.80
CA THR A 298 -10.16 -0.03 10.17
C THR A 298 -9.26 0.93 10.96
N GLU A 299 -9.85 1.86 11.73
CA GLU A 299 -9.17 2.97 12.40
C GLU A 299 -8.24 3.80 11.47
N THR A 300 -8.64 3.95 10.21
CA THR A 300 -7.82 4.64 9.19
C THR A 300 -8.23 6.10 9.03
N LYS A 301 -7.27 7.02 9.22
CA LYS A 301 -7.52 8.47 9.05
C LYS A 301 -7.93 8.82 7.62
N GLY A 302 -7.21 8.25 6.64
CA GLY A 302 -7.50 8.42 5.23
C GLY A 302 -8.93 8.00 4.90
N ALA A 303 -9.37 6.80 5.31
CA ALA A 303 -10.70 6.32 4.95
C ALA A 303 -11.83 7.15 5.57
N TRP A 304 -11.66 7.68 6.79
CA TRP A 304 -12.63 8.62 7.35
C TRP A 304 -12.73 9.91 6.54
N LEU A 305 -11.58 10.48 6.14
CA LEU A 305 -11.55 11.66 5.27
C LEU A 305 -12.24 11.38 3.92
N GLY A 306 -11.86 10.28 3.27
CA GLY A 306 -12.44 9.84 2.01
C GLY A 306 -13.94 9.54 2.13
N PHE A 307 -14.39 8.90 3.21
CA PHE A 307 -15.80 8.58 3.45
C PHE A 307 -16.65 9.83 3.63
N VAL A 308 -16.18 10.79 4.45
CA VAL A 308 -16.86 12.08 4.64
C VAL A 308 -16.97 12.80 3.31
N ALA A 309 -15.90 12.84 2.52
CA ALA A 309 -15.93 13.45 1.20
C ALA A 309 -16.90 12.72 0.26
N ALA A 310 -16.83 11.39 0.18
CA ALA A 310 -17.69 10.55 -0.65
C ALA A 310 -19.18 10.78 -0.35
N VAL A 311 -19.55 10.76 0.93
CA VAL A 311 -20.91 11.01 1.39
C VAL A 311 -21.33 12.45 1.10
N SER A 312 -20.49 13.43 1.40
CA SER A 312 -20.81 14.85 1.20
C SER A 312 -21.02 15.17 -0.27
N ILE A 313 -20.15 14.66 -1.15
CA ILE A 313 -20.28 14.80 -2.61
C ILE A 313 -21.56 14.12 -3.09
N THR A 314 -21.81 12.87 -2.68
CA THR A 314 -23.02 12.13 -3.05
C THR A 314 -24.29 12.88 -2.63
N MET A 315 -24.32 13.38 -1.40
CA MET A 315 -25.44 14.17 -0.88
C MET A 315 -25.63 15.45 -1.68
N TRP A 316 -24.56 16.23 -1.91
CA TRP A 316 -24.59 17.45 -2.72
C TRP A 316 -25.17 17.18 -4.12
N LEU A 317 -24.73 16.11 -4.79
CA LEU A 317 -25.25 15.70 -6.09
C LEU A 317 -26.73 15.31 -6.02
N ILE A 318 -27.19 14.61 -4.99
CA ILE A 318 -28.61 14.29 -4.80
C ILE A 318 -29.44 15.57 -4.68
N PHE A 319 -28.99 16.54 -3.89
CA PHE A 319 -29.73 17.80 -3.69
C PHE A 319 -29.86 18.63 -4.95
N GLU A 320 -28.77 18.71 -5.73
CA GLU A 320 -28.69 19.50 -6.95
C GLU A 320 -29.55 18.87 -8.06
N PHE A 321 -29.49 17.55 -8.21
CA PHE A 321 -30.04 16.88 -9.38
C PHE A 321 -31.39 16.19 -9.16
N PHE A 322 -31.78 15.84 -7.93
CA PHE A 322 -32.97 15.04 -7.65
C PHE A 322 -34.06 15.75 -6.82
N LEU A 323 -33.72 16.71 -5.95
CA LEU A 323 -34.74 17.41 -5.13
C LEU A 323 -35.27 18.67 -5.86
N HIS A 324 -36.56 19.02 -5.73
CA HIS A 324 -37.20 20.20 -6.39
C HIS A 324 -37.62 21.29 -5.37
N THR A 325 -37.95 22.50 -5.82
CA THR A 325 -37.83 23.78 -5.08
C THR A 325 -39.06 24.31 -4.31
N GLU A 326 -40.21 23.61 -4.31
CA GLU A 326 -41.51 24.23 -4.00
C GLU A 326 -41.99 24.31 -2.53
N ASP A 327 -41.42 23.57 -1.57
CA ASP A 327 -41.91 23.63 -0.16
C ASP A 327 -41.29 24.82 0.61
N ARG A 328 -42.03 25.77 1.18
CA ARG A 328 -41.42 26.94 1.88
C ARG A 328 -42.08 27.23 3.25
N LEU A 329 -41.30 27.44 4.33
CA LEU A 329 -41.84 27.52 5.71
C LEU A 329 -41.73 28.86 6.51
N LEU A 330 -40.76 29.80 6.36
CA LEU A 330 -40.68 31.00 7.27
C LEU A 330 -40.02 32.29 6.70
N GLU A 331 -40.33 33.45 7.32
CA GLU A 331 -40.05 34.85 6.88
C GLU A 331 -38.78 35.56 7.43
N GLY A 332 -38.41 36.68 6.76
CA GLY A 332 -37.05 37.13 6.44
C GLY A 332 -36.35 38.26 7.23
N LYS A 333 -36.83 38.72 8.40
CA LYS A 333 -36.23 39.91 9.06
C LYS A 333 -35.12 39.65 10.10
N LYS A 334 -34.83 38.39 10.48
CA LYS A 334 -33.72 38.03 11.40
C LYS A 334 -32.35 37.74 10.73
N TYR A 335 -32.21 38.00 9.42
CA TYR A 335 -31.16 37.41 8.56
C TYR A 335 -29.94 38.31 8.29
N THR A 336 -30.12 39.63 8.32
CA THR A 336 -29.07 40.60 7.93
C THR A 336 -27.96 40.75 8.96
N VAL A 337 -28.30 40.63 10.25
CA VAL A 337 -27.32 40.73 11.36
C VAL A 337 -26.37 39.52 11.38
N PHE A 338 -26.86 38.33 11.01
CA PHE A 338 -26.08 37.09 11.03
C PHE A 338 -25.07 36.98 9.86
N ILE A 339 -25.43 37.52 8.68
CA ILE A 339 -24.55 37.54 7.50
C ILE A 339 -23.33 38.46 7.73
N GLY A 340 -23.50 39.58 8.41
CA GLY A 340 -22.39 40.49 8.75
C GLY A 340 -21.34 39.84 9.66
N ILE A 341 -21.77 39.06 10.65
CA ILE A 341 -20.89 38.34 11.60
C ILE A 341 -20.05 37.26 10.86
N LEU A 342 -20.66 36.56 9.89
CA LEU A 342 -20.03 35.48 9.13
C LEU A 342 -19.00 35.98 8.11
N VAL A 343 -19.25 37.11 7.44
CA VAL A 343 -18.27 37.74 6.53
C VAL A 343 -17.06 38.26 7.30
N GLY A 344 -17.27 38.80 8.51
CA GLY A 344 -16.19 39.16 9.43
C GLY A 344 -15.36 37.95 9.86
N ALA A 345 -16.01 36.84 10.23
CA ALA A 345 -15.34 35.59 10.61
C ALA A 345 -14.53 34.98 9.46
N PHE A 346 -15.06 34.99 8.23
CA PHE A 346 -14.37 34.51 7.03
C PHE A 346 -13.12 35.33 6.70
N THR A 347 -13.19 36.66 6.81
CA THR A 347 -12.06 37.56 6.53
C THR A 347 -10.94 37.38 7.55
N LEU A 348 -11.29 37.18 8.82
CA LEU A 348 -10.33 36.85 9.89
C LEU A 348 -9.68 35.47 9.70
N LEU A 349 -10.46 34.46 9.27
CA LEU A 349 -9.97 33.11 9.00
C LEU A 349 -9.08 33.03 7.75
N PHE A 350 -9.37 33.80 6.70
CA PHE A 350 -8.52 33.91 5.51
C PHE A 350 -7.19 34.61 5.82
N GLY A 351 -7.24 35.70 6.61
CA GLY A 351 -6.04 36.36 7.13
C GLY A 351 -5.19 35.42 8.00
N PHE A 352 -5.84 34.61 8.87
CA PHE A 352 -5.17 33.57 9.64
C PHE A 352 -4.53 32.50 8.74
N MET A 353 -5.22 32.05 7.68
CA MET A 353 -4.70 31.07 6.72
C MET A 353 -3.45 31.57 5.98
N MET A 354 -3.42 32.82 5.52
CA MET A 354 -2.23 33.40 4.88
C MET A 354 -1.03 33.45 5.84
N ASN A 355 -1.28 33.77 7.12
CA ASN A 355 -0.24 33.89 8.14
C ASN A 355 0.20 32.54 8.73
N ALA A 356 -0.68 31.54 8.76
CA ALA A 356 -0.42 30.22 9.34
C ALA A 356 0.01 29.14 8.34
N PHE A 357 -0.28 29.31 7.04
CA PHE A 357 -0.03 28.29 6.00
C PHE A 357 0.99 28.74 4.95
N VAL A 358 0.71 29.83 4.22
CA VAL A 358 1.55 30.25 3.09
C VAL A 358 2.91 30.74 3.59
N LEU A 359 2.89 31.65 4.57
CA LEU A 359 4.11 32.23 5.12
C LEU A 359 5.01 31.17 5.82
N PRO A 360 4.50 30.27 6.68
CA PRO A 360 5.33 29.25 7.34
C PRO A 360 5.82 28.11 6.43
N LEU A 361 5.07 27.76 5.37
CA LEU A 361 5.49 26.79 4.35
C LEU A 361 6.71 27.29 3.58
N PHE A 362 6.71 28.56 3.17
CA PHE A 362 7.89 29.21 2.56
C PHE A 362 9.02 29.48 3.55
N ARG A 363 8.74 29.50 4.87
CA ARG A 363 9.74 29.65 5.95
C ARG A 363 10.27 28.34 6.54
N GLY A 364 9.72 27.18 6.17
CA GLY A 364 10.20 25.87 6.63
C GLY A 364 9.76 25.42 8.03
N GLU A 365 8.68 25.98 8.59
CA GLU A 365 8.22 25.66 9.96
C GLU A 365 7.32 24.40 10.04
N VAL A 366 7.96 23.22 10.03
CA VAL A 366 7.36 21.88 9.87
C VAL A 366 6.21 21.54 10.85
N LYS A 367 6.27 22.00 12.11
CA LYS A 367 5.24 21.67 13.12
C LYS A 367 3.89 22.35 12.84
N GLN A 368 3.89 23.54 12.25
CA GLN A 368 2.66 24.27 11.90
C GLN A 368 2.09 23.76 10.58
N VAL A 369 2.94 23.41 9.61
CA VAL A 369 2.54 22.83 8.31
C VAL A 369 1.78 21.52 8.50
N GLY A 370 2.21 20.67 9.44
CA GLY A 370 1.57 19.37 9.70
C GLY A 370 0.18 19.41 10.31
N PHE A 371 -0.05 20.38 11.21
CA PHE A 371 -1.39 20.66 11.71
C PHE A 371 -2.28 21.24 10.60
N SER A 372 -1.68 22.01 9.68
CA SER A 372 -2.37 22.72 8.61
C SER A 372 -2.80 21.84 7.43
N ILE A 373 -2.03 20.84 7.01
CA ILE A 373 -2.41 19.99 5.87
C ILE A 373 -3.61 19.08 6.20
N LEU A 374 -3.73 18.63 7.46
CA LEU A 374 -4.92 17.91 7.92
C LEU A 374 -6.14 18.82 8.08
N THR A 375 -5.93 20.12 8.31
CA THR A 375 -7.03 21.07 8.37
C THR A 375 -7.45 21.55 6.99
N ILE A 376 -6.64 21.50 5.93
CA ILE A 376 -7.04 21.99 4.59
C ILE A 376 -8.28 21.26 4.02
N PRO A 377 -8.39 19.91 4.02
CA PRO A 377 -9.61 19.24 3.58
C PRO A 377 -10.79 19.46 4.53
N VAL A 378 -10.53 19.55 5.84
CA VAL A 378 -11.55 19.81 6.87
C VAL A 378 -12.09 21.24 6.74
N VAL A 379 -11.21 22.20 6.50
CA VAL A 379 -11.49 23.62 6.28
C VAL A 379 -12.09 23.81 4.89
N GLY A 380 -11.65 23.07 3.87
CA GLY A 380 -12.30 23.01 2.57
C GLY A 380 -13.72 22.47 2.65
N ALA A 381 -13.93 21.40 3.42
CA ALA A 381 -15.26 20.88 3.75
C ALA A 381 -16.07 21.86 4.61
N MET A 382 -15.44 22.61 5.52
CA MET A 382 -16.10 23.67 6.30
C MET A 382 -16.41 24.90 5.46
N ILE A 383 -15.57 25.27 4.49
CA ILE A 383 -15.80 26.35 3.51
C ILE A 383 -16.95 25.93 2.61
N VAL A 384 -16.96 24.70 2.11
CA VAL A 384 -18.08 24.13 1.37
C VAL A 384 -19.34 24.08 2.25
N ALA A 385 -19.22 23.71 3.53
CA ALA A 385 -20.33 23.74 4.49
C ALA A 385 -20.83 25.16 4.77
N VAL A 386 -19.94 26.16 4.83
CA VAL A 386 -20.27 27.58 5.02
C VAL A 386 -20.88 28.17 3.74
N ILE A 387 -20.36 27.83 2.55
CA ILE A 387 -20.95 28.21 1.26
C ILE A 387 -22.34 27.57 1.10
N LEU A 388 -22.47 26.29 1.46
CA LEU A 388 -23.74 25.57 1.55
C LEU A 388 -24.67 26.24 2.57
N MET A 389 -24.15 26.70 3.71
CA MET A 389 -24.90 27.41 4.74
C MET A 389 -25.34 28.81 4.27
N MET A 390 -24.49 29.54 3.56
CA MET A 390 -24.83 30.82 2.93
C MET A 390 -25.87 30.64 1.81
N TRP A 391 -25.81 29.52 1.09
CA TRP A 391 -26.81 29.13 0.09
C TRP A 391 -28.15 28.71 0.73
N ILE A 392 -28.10 27.96 1.83
CA ILE A 392 -29.24 27.67 2.72
C ILE A 392 -29.88 28.98 3.21
N VAL A 393 -29.10 29.99 3.56
CA VAL A 393 -29.65 31.23 4.13
C VAL A 393 -30.36 32.11 3.08
N ARG A 394 -30.14 31.91 1.76
CA ARG A 394 -30.85 32.65 0.68
C ARG A 394 -32.31 32.23 0.53
N LYS A 395 -33.27 33.16 0.59
CA LYS A 395 -34.72 32.86 0.58
C LYS A 395 -35.17 31.92 -0.57
N PRO A 396 -36.17 31.03 -0.34
CA PRO A 396 -36.81 30.62 0.94
C PRO A 396 -36.54 29.15 1.31
N TRP A 397 -36.93 28.78 2.52
CA TRP A 397 -36.53 27.51 3.15
C TRP A 397 -37.43 26.34 2.80
N ASN A 398 -36.88 25.38 2.05
CA ASN A 398 -37.48 24.08 1.74
C ASN A 398 -36.82 22.94 2.51
N MET A 399 -37.40 21.75 2.42
CA MET A 399 -36.88 20.52 3.06
C MET A 399 -35.39 20.30 2.75
N LYS A 400 -34.90 20.74 1.58
CA LYS A 400 -33.47 20.68 1.23
C LYS A 400 -32.60 21.35 2.28
N LYS A 401 -33.01 22.49 2.82
CA LYS A 401 -32.21 23.31 3.73
C LYS A 401 -32.13 22.77 5.16
N ILE A 402 -33.18 22.11 5.64
CA ILE A 402 -33.16 21.37 6.91
C ILE A 402 -32.17 20.22 6.82
N ILE A 403 -32.19 19.48 5.70
CA ILE A 403 -31.27 18.37 5.48
C ILE A 403 -29.83 18.89 5.32
N TYR A 404 -29.60 20.04 4.68
CA TYR A 404 -28.28 20.65 4.66
C TYR A 404 -27.80 21.13 6.05
N GLY A 405 -28.69 21.63 6.92
CA GLY A 405 -28.34 21.93 8.31
C GLY A 405 -27.88 20.68 9.06
N PHE A 406 -28.59 19.56 8.86
CA PHE A 406 -28.17 18.26 9.39
C PHE A 406 -26.85 17.78 8.78
N LEU A 407 -26.62 17.98 7.48
CA LEU A 407 -25.37 17.66 6.80
C LEU A 407 -24.20 18.47 7.35
N VAL A 408 -24.38 19.77 7.59
CA VAL A 408 -23.36 20.62 8.21
C VAL A 408 -23.06 20.14 9.63
N ILE A 409 -24.07 19.81 10.42
CA ILE A 409 -23.89 19.23 11.77
C ILE A 409 -23.18 17.88 11.70
N PHE A 410 -23.52 17.03 10.73
CA PHE A 410 -22.87 15.73 10.52
C PHE A 410 -21.40 15.89 10.09
N ILE A 411 -21.11 16.81 9.14
CA ILE A 411 -19.74 17.13 8.71
C ILE A 411 -18.93 17.71 9.87
N ILE A 412 -19.51 18.61 10.67
CA ILE A 412 -18.84 19.16 11.86
C ILE A 412 -18.63 18.07 12.91
N GLY A 413 -19.64 17.22 13.16
CA GLY A 413 -19.57 16.11 14.11
C GLY A 413 -18.48 15.11 13.73
N VAL A 414 -18.51 14.59 12.50
CA VAL A 414 -17.47 13.66 12.01
C VAL A 414 -16.12 14.35 11.83
N GLY A 415 -16.09 15.59 11.35
CA GLY A 415 -14.87 16.39 11.21
C GLY A 415 -14.19 16.65 12.56
N SER A 416 -14.97 16.92 13.62
CA SER A 416 -14.45 17.05 14.99
C SER A 416 -13.88 15.74 15.53
N GLN A 417 -14.49 14.60 15.19
CA GLN A 417 -13.96 13.27 15.51
C GLN A 417 -12.66 12.97 14.75
N VAL A 418 -12.58 13.32 13.46
CA VAL A 418 -11.35 13.22 12.67
C VAL A 418 -10.24 14.09 13.28
N LEU A 419 -10.55 15.31 13.71
CA LEU A 419 -9.61 16.20 14.40
C LEU A 419 -9.18 15.66 15.76
N GLN A 420 -10.11 15.11 16.55
CA GLN A 420 -9.81 14.47 17.84
C GLN A 420 -8.90 13.25 17.65
N PHE A 421 -9.18 12.41 16.65
CA PHE A 421 -8.36 11.25 16.28
C PHE A 421 -7.02 11.65 15.63
N ALA A 422 -6.97 12.80 14.96
CA ALA A 422 -5.73 13.37 14.46
C ALA A 422 -4.77 13.70 15.61
N LYS A 423 -5.30 14.31 16.69
CA LYS A 423 -4.55 14.68 17.91
C LYS A 423 -3.98 13.47 18.66
N THR A 424 -4.62 12.30 18.61
CA THR A 424 -4.14 11.10 19.33
C THR A 424 -2.97 10.37 18.65
N ARG A 425 -2.66 10.65 17.37
CA ARG A 425 -1.57 9.98 16.62
C ARG A 425 -0.77 10.95 15.74
N LEU A 426 0.01 11.86 16.35
CA LEU A 426 0.87 12.86 15.66
C LEU A 426 2.02 12.26 14.84
N GLN A 427 2.48 11.05 15.19
CA GLN A 427 3.61 10.39 14.49
C GLN A 427 3.29 10.12 13.01
N SER A 428 2.11 9.59 12.71
CA SER A 428 1.69 9.30 11.33
C SER A 428 1.56 10.56 10.47
N VAL A 429 1.34 11.71 11.09
CA VAL A 429 1.27 13.01 10.42
C VAL A 429 2.68 13.51 10.11
N SER A 430 3.57 13.43 11.10
CA SER A 430 4.99 13.80 10.95
C SER A 430 5.67 12.96 9.85
N PHE A 431 5.39 11.66 9.81
CA PHE A 431 5.89 10.76 8.75
C PHE A 431 5.52 11.28 7.36
N ARG A 432 4.22 11.51 7.09
CA ARG A 432 3.75 12.00 5.79
C ARG A 432 4.43 13.29 5.37
N ILE A 433 4.52 14.28 6.27
CA ILE A 433 5.12 15.58 5.92
C ILE A 433 6.58 15.44 5.50
N PHE A 434 7.38 14.72 6.27
CA PHE A 434 8.79 14.53 5.91
C PHE A 434 8.93 13.74 4.61
N THR A 435 8.08 12.74 4.39
CA THR A 435 8.02 12.00 3.13
C THR A 435 7.62 12.90 1.97
N TRP A 436 6.62 13.77 2.11
CA TRP A 436 6.19 14.70 1.07
C TRP A 436 7.26 15.74 0.73
N ILE A 437 7.95 16.27 1.73
CA ILE A 437 9.07 17.21 1.48
C ILE A 437 10.19 16.50 0.72
N ALA A 438 10.57 15.29 1.14
CA ALA A 438 11.56 14.48 0.41
C ALA A 438 11.11 14.15 -1.01
N THR A 439 9.82 13.85 -1.20
CA THR A 439 9.24 13.58 -2.53
C THR A 439 9.24 14.84 -3.39
N TRP A 440 8.99 16.02 -2.81
CA TRP A 440 9.08 17.30 -3.51
C TRP A 440 10.51 17.59 -3.97
N GLU A 441 11.52 17.29 -3.15
CA GLU A 441 12.93 17.38 -3.55
C GLU A 441 13.24 16.44 -4.73
N MET A 442 12.62 15.25 -4.77
CA MET A 442 12.70 14.34 -5.94
C MET A 442 11.99 14.93 -7.18
N VAL A 443 10.88 15.65 -7.02
CA VAL A 443 10.23 16.35 -8.14
C VAL A 443 11.18 17.41 -8.70
N GLN A 444 11.90 18.13 -7.83
CA GLN A 444 12.83 19.18 -8.23
C GLN A 444 14.03 18.66 -9.05
N THR A 445 14.40 17.39 -8.93
CA THR A 445 15.48 16.79 -9.75
C THR A 445 15.06 16.47 -11.17
N ALA A 446 13.77 16.26 -11.43
CA ALA A 446 13.23 15.96 -12.75
C ALA A 446 11.84 16.58 -12.98
N PRO A 447 11.71 17.93 -12.99
CA PRO A 447 10.42 18.61 -12.88
C PRO A 447 9.50 18.44 -14.10
N LEU A 448 10.06 18.18 -15.29
CA LEU A 448 9.30 18.12 -16.54
C LEU A 448 8.72 16.73 -16.84
N LEU A 449 9.59 15.70 -16.83
CA LEU A 449 9.24 14.31 -17.21
C LEU A 449 9.22 13.34 -16.03
N GLY A 450 9.59 13.80 -14.83
CA GLY A 450 9.67 12.98 -13.63
C GLY A 450 10.83 11.99 -13.66
N ASN A 451 10.90 11.17 -12.62
CA ASN A 451 12.01 10.23 -12.43
C ASN A 451 11.71 8.81 -12.95
N GLY A 452 10.54 8.60 -13.55
CA GLY A 452 10.11 7.30 -14.06
C GLY A 452 9.10 6.60 -13.15
N VAL A 453 7.98 6.13 -13.73
CA VAL A 453 6.93 5.41 -12.99
C VAL A 453 7.50 4.24 -12.19
N GLY A 454 7.23 4.22 -10.89
CA GLY A 454 7.63 3.16 -9.96
C GLY A 454 9.08 3.27 -9.47
N SER A 455 9.77 4.36 -9.78
CA SER A 455 11.15 4.60 -9.35
C SER A 455 11.27 5.06 -7.90
N PHE A 456 10.15 5.45 -7.27
CA PHE A 456 10.10 6.02 -5.92
C PHE A 456 10.95 5.21 -4.93
N LYS A 457 10.65 3.93 -4.77
CA LYS A 457 11.34 3.04 -3.81
C LYS A 457 12.85 2.92 -4.04
N VAL A 458 13.31 3.12 -5.28
CA VAL A 458 14.73 3.04 -5.66
C VAL A 458 15.47 4.35 -5.37
N ILE A 459 14.80 5.48 -5.57
CA ILE A 459 15.39 6.82 -5.48
C ILE A 459 15.25 7.40 -4.07
N TYR A 460 14.10 7.18 -3.44
CA TYR A 460 13.73 7.77 -2.16
C TYR A 460 14.77 7.64 -1.04
N PRO A 461 15.50 6.53 -0.88
CA PRO A 461 16.51 6.45 0.18
C PRO A 461 17.60 7.52 0.10
N ALA A 462 17.87 8.10 -1.08
CA ALA A 462 18.81 9.23 -1.23
C ALA A 462 18.23 10.58 -0.77
N PHE A 463 16.90 10.70 -0.70
CA PHE A 463 16.18 11.90 -0.25
C PHE A 463 15.59 11.72 1.15
N ARG A 464 15.71 10.52 1.72
CA ARG A 464 15.09 10.16 2.99
C ARG A 464 15.65 11.04 4.10
N ARG A 465 14.75 11.80 4.71
CA ARG A 465 15.11 12.70 5.80
C ARG A 465 15.47 11.94 7.09
N PRO A 466 16.52 12.36 7.83
CA PRO A 466 16.93 11.72 9.09
C PRO A 466 15.80 11.64 10.13
N GLN A 467 14.88 12.61 10.12
CA GLN A 467 13.70 12.65 10.97
C GLN A 467 12.81 11.40 10.80
N ILE A 468 12.75 10.82 9.60
CA ILE A 468 11.96 9.62 9.32
C ILE A 468 12.60 8.39 9.98
N ILE A 469 13.93 8.25 9.86
CA ILE A 469 14.70 7.17 10.47
C ILE A 469 14.54 7.20 12.00
N VAL A 470 14.60 8.40 12.58
CA VAL A 470 14.33 8.64 13.99
C VAL A 470 12.89 8.25 14.36
N LEU A 471 11.91 8.75 13.61
CA LEU A 471 10.48 8.54 13.87
C LEU A 471 10.08 7.07 13.84
N GLU A 472 10.65 6.29 12.92
CA GLU A 472 10.39 4.85 12.79
C GLU A 472 11.26 4.00 13.73
N ARG A 473 12.31 4.61 14.31
CA ARG A 473 13.35 3.94 15.13
C ARG A 473 14.05 2.80 14.40
N LYS A 474 14.04 2.83 13.07
CA LYS A 474 14.57 1.78 12.20
C LYS A 474 15.37 2.40 11.06
N SER A 475 16.61 1.95 10.95
CA SER A 475 17.57 2.31 9.89
C SER A 475 17.30 1.60 8.56
N ASN A 476 16.61 0.47 8.63
CA ASN A 476 16.42 -0.46 7.50
C ASN A 476 14.97 -0.53 7.00
N THR A 477 14.07 0.33 7.49
CA THR A 477 12.71 0.41 6.95
C THR A 477 12.74 1.04 5.58
N GLU A 478 12.10 0.36 4.63
CA GLU A 478 11.87 0.88 3.28
C GLU A 478 10.57 1.69 3.33
N THR A 479 10.64 2.96 2.93
CA THR A 479 9.46 3.76 2.62
C THR A 479 9.16 3.55 1.16
N ASP A 480 8.08 2.82 0.88
CA ASP A 480 7.79 2.34 -0.46
C ASP A 480 7.15 3.40 -1.36
N HIS A 481 6.47 4.39 -0.77
CA HIS A 481 5.66 5.39 -1.46
C HIS A 481 5.58 6.72 -0.70
N ALA A 482 5.09 7.76 -1.37
CA ALA A 482 5.03 9.14 -0.88
C ALA A 482 3.93 9.37 0.17
N GLU A 483 2.98 8.46 0.34
CA GLU A 483 1.74 8.64 1.14
C GLU A 483 0.84 9.80 0.64
N ASP A 484 1.03 10.25 -0.59
CA ASP A 484 0.14 11.13 -1.37
C ASP A 484 0.30 10.78 -2.85
N GLU A 485 -0.80 10.36 -3.47
CA GLU A 485 -0.81 9.89 -4.85
C GLU A 485 -0.50 11.01 -5.86
N TYR A 486 -0.95 12.24 -5.61
CA TYR A 486 -0.76 13.37 -6.53
C TYR A 486 0.71 13.78 -6.57
N VAL A 487 1.34 13.87 -5.41
CA VAL A 487 2.76 14.19 -5.31
C VAL A 487 3.62 13.09 -5.93
N GLU A 488 3.24 11.81 -5.76
CA GLU A 488 3.95 10.70 -6.39
C GLU A 488 3.75 10.62 -7.91
N VAL A 489 2.54 10.88 -8.42
CA VAL A 489 2.31 11.00 -9.88
C VAL A 489 3.16 12.11 -10.48
N TRP A 490 3.30 13.25 -9.77
CA TRP A 490 4.20 14.32 -10.19
C TRP A 490 5.67 13.88 -10.12
N GLN A 491 6.09 13.19 -9.06
CA GLN A 491 7.45 12.67 -8.94
C GLN A 491 7.80 11.66 -10.05
N ASP A 492 6.85 10.83 -10.45
CA ASP A 492 7.01 9.83 -11.50
C ASP A 492 7.09 10.44 -12.91
N GLU A 493 6.22 11.39 -13.25
CA GLU A 493 6.03 11.84 -14.63
C GLU A 493 6.25 13.34 -14.87
N GLY A 494 6.61 14.07 -13.83
CA GLY A 494 6.82 15.52 -13.90
C GLY A 494 5.51 16.27 -14.14
N ILE A 495 5.63 17.58 -14.37
CA ILE A 495 4.47 18.46 -14.54
C ILE A 495 3.64 18.10 -15.78
N ILE A 496 4.26 17.53 -16.81
CA ILE A 496 3.57 17.14 -18.06
C ILE A 496 2.65 15.96 -17.79
N GLY A 497 3.17 14.86 -17.22
CA GLY A 497 2.34 13.70 -16.91
C GLY A 497 1.32 13.98 -15.81
N PHE A 498 1.67 14.82 -14.82
CA PHE A 498 0.72 15.30 -13.83
C PHE A 498 -0.43 16.11 -14.46
N GLY A 499 -0.14 16.97 -15.44
CA GLY A 499 -1.16 17.67 -16.22
C GLY A 499 -2.09 16.72 -16.98
N ILE A 500 -1.53 15.66 -17.58
CA ILE A 500 -2.30 14.61 -18.28
C ILE A 500 -3.18 13.82 -17.31
N PHE A 501 -2.65 13.50 -16.11
CA PHE A 501 -3.42 12.87 -15.04
C PHE A 501 -4.63 13.71 -14.65
N LEU A 502 -4.42 15.01 -14.38
CA LEU A 502 -5.51 15.93 -14.06
C LEU A 502 -6.52 16.04 -15.21
N TRP A 503 -6.06 16.08 -16.46
CA TRP A 503 -6.94 16.10 -17.63
C TRP A 503 -7.86 14.86 -17.69
N LEU A 504 -7.34 13.67 -17.36
CA LEU A 504 -8.14 12.45 -17.22
C LEU A 504 -9.19 12.58 -16.12
N VAL A 505 -8.77 13.02 -14.92
CA VAL A 505 -9.66 13.23 -13.76
C VAL A 505 -10.80 14.19 -14.10
N PHE A 506 -10.46 15.36 -14.65
CA PHE A 506 -11.44 16.38 -15.04
C PHE A 506 -12.41 15.87 -16.11
N THR A 507 -11.91 15.15 -17.12
CA THR A 507 -12.76 14.59 -18.18
C THR A 507 -13.78 13.60 -17.61
N ALA A 508 -13.36 12.70 -16.73
CA ALA A 508 -14.24 11.72 -16.11
C ALA A 508 -15.32 12.40 -15.25
N LEU A 509 -14.94 13.36 -14.39
CA LEU A 509 -15.88 14.11 -13.55
C LEU A 509 -16.87 14.93 -14.40
N TYR A 510 -16.38 15.63 -15.42
CA TYR A 510 -17.23 16.41 -16.33
C TYR A 510 -18.25 15.53 -17.05
N CYS A 511 -17.81 14.40 -17.61
CA CYS A 511 -18.70 13.39 -18.21
C CYS A 511 -19.77 12.94 -17.23
N GLY A 512 -19.38 12.55 -16.01
CA GLY A 512 -20.33 12.11 -14.99
C GLY A 512 -21.36 13.18 -14.64
N ILE A 513 -20.94 14.42 -14.35
CA ILE A 513 -21.85 15.51 -13.97
C ILE A 513 -22.83 15.83 -15.11
N LYS A 514 -22.35 15.90 -16.35
CA LYS A 514 -23.20 16.15 -17.52
C LYS A 514 -24.25 15.06 -17.69
N GLN A 515 -23.88 13.80 -17.47
CA GLN A 515 -24.79 12.67 -17.65
C GLN A 515 -25.79 12.60 -16.50
N LEU A 516 -25.35 12.87 -15.28
CA LEU A 516 -26.23 12.97 -14.12
C LEU A 516 -27.30 14.03 -14.35
N ARG A 517 -26.89 15.23 -14.80
CA ARG A 517 -27.81 16.33 -15.14
C ARG A 517 -28.83 15.95 -16.20
N TRP A 518 -28.44 15.12 -17.16
CA TRP A 518 -29.35 14.67 -18.21
C TRP A 518 -30.35 13.63 -17.69
N TYR A 519 -29.84 12.54 -17.10
CA TYR A 519 -30.65 11.42 -16.63
C TYR A 519 -31.58 11.79 -15.47
N SER A 520 -31.19 12.77 -14.65
CA SER A 520 -32.04 13.26 -13.56
C SER A 520 -33.18 14.18 -14.04
N ARG A 521 -33.17 14.65 -15.29
CA ARG A 521 -34.14 15.61 -15.85
C ARG A 521 -35.13 15.00 -16.84
N ILE A 522 -35.18 13.67 -17.01
CA ILE A 522 -36.02 13.05 -18.04
C ILE A 522 -37.51 13.37 -17.77
N ARG A 523 -38.11 14.09 -18.73
CA ARG A 523 -39.48 14.61 -18.71
C ARG A 523 -40.45 13.52 -19.22
N PRO A 524 -41.67 13.40 -18.68
CA PRO A 524 -42.72 12.61 -19.31
C PRO A 524 -43.05 13.15 -20.71
N PRO A 525 -43.60 12.31 -21.62
CA PRO A 525 -44.20 12.77 -22.88
C PRO A 525 -45.22 13.90 -22.59
N PRO A 526 -45.43 14.85 -23.53
CA PRO A 526 -46.36 15.97 -23.34
C PRO A 526 -47.75 15.53 -22.84
N GLU A 527 -48.22 14.37 -23.31
CA GLU A 527 -49.51 13.77 -22.99
C GLU A 527 -49.65 13.29 -21.53
N ALA A 528 -48.54 12.99 -20.84
CA ALA A 528 -48.53 12.55 -19.44
C ALA A 528 -48.37 13.71 -18.43
N ARG A 529 -48.18 14.95 -18.90
CA ARG A 529 -47.98 16.14 -18.05
C ARG A 529 -49.23 16.61 -17.31
N THR A 530 -50.41 16.18 -17.73
CA THR A 530 -51.69 16.68 -17.22
C THR A 530 -52.22 15.91 -16.01
N LYS A 531 -51.59 14.80 -15.59
CA LYS A 531 -52.12 13.93 -14.50
C LYS A 531 -51.18 13.59 -13.34
N LYS A 532 -49.87 13.87 -13.44
CA LYS A 532 -48.90 13.55 -12.35
C LYS A 532 -48.33 14.80 -11.72
N LYS A 533 -48.26 14.84 -10.38
CA LYS A 533 -47.50 15.88 -9.65
C LYS A 533 -46.01 15.76 -10.03
N TRP A 534 -45.27 16.86 -10.04
CA TRP A 534 -43.81 16.85 -10.28
C TRP A 534 -43.05 15.91 -9.34
N SER A 535 -43.60 15.62 -8.14
CA SER A 535 -43.10 14.63 -7.18
C SER A 535 -43.20 13.16 -7.65
N GLU A 536 -43.88 12.87 -8.75
CA GLU A 536 -44.16 11.51 -9.27
C GLU A 536 -43.43 11.20 -10.60
N ILE A 537 -42.59 12.12 -11.09
CA ILE A 537 -41.76 11.93 -12.28
C ILE A 537 -40.47 11.22 -11.82
N GLU A 538 -40.37 9.92 -12.09
CA GLU A 538 -39.20 9.11 -11.73
C GLU A 538 -38.00 9.44 -12.64
N ALA A 539 -36.84 9.70 -12.02
CA ALA A 539 -35.59 9.86 -12.74
C ALA A 539 -35.18 8.55 -13.43
N ASP A 540 -34.42 8.65 -14.53
CA ASP A 540 -33.87 7.47 -15.20
C ASP A 540 -33.03 6.64 -14.20
N PRO A 541 -33.21 5.31 -14.09
CA PRO A 541 -32.45 4.49 -13.14
C PRO A 541 -30.92 4.64 -13.25
N ARG A 542 -30.40 4.99 -14.43
CA ARG A 542 -28.97 5.26 -14.68
C ARG A 542 -28.47 6.51 -13.96
N SER A 543 -29.35 7.46 -13.62
CA SER A 543 -28.99 8.65 -12.84
C SER A 543 -28.45 8.28 -11.47
N TYR A 544 -29.05 7.28 -10.81
CA TYR A 544 -28.57 6.78 -9.52
C TYR A 544 -27.20 6.10 -9.67
N GLU A 545 -27.01 5.28 -10.70
CA GLU A 545 -25.72 4.61 -10.95
C GLU A 545 -24.59 5.62 -11.18
N VAL A 546 -24.82 6.63 -12.02
CA VAL A 546 -23.84 7.72 -12.26
C VAL A 546 -23.58 8.52 -10.99
N LEU A 547 -24.61 8.79 -10.18
CA LEU A 547 -24.48 9.43 -8.87
C LEU A 547 -23.55 8.64 -7.94
N GLY A 548 -23.75 7.32 -7.85
CA GLY A 548 -22.90 6.45 -7.03
C GLY A 548 -21.45 6.45 -7.50
N ILE A 549 -21.21 6.34 -8.82
CA ILE A 549 -19.86 6.33 -9.38
C ILE A 549 -19.15 7.69 -9.17
N LEU A 550 -19.86 8.82 -9.33
CA LEU A 550 -19.32 10.15 -9.07
C LEU A 550 -18.94 10.34 -7.60
N GLY A 551 -19.81 9.94 -6.68
CA GLY A 551 -19.52 9.99 -5.25
C GLY A 551 -18.32 9.11 -4.88
N ALA A 552 -18.25 7.90 -5.45
CA ALA A 552 -17.16 6.95 -5.21
C ALA A 552 -15.82 7.49 -5.73
N TYR A 553 -15.80 8.03 -6.95
CA TYR A 553 -14.58 8.58 -7.54
C TYR A 553 -14.13 9.85 -6.82
N GLY A 554 -15.07 10.76 -6.49
CA GLY A 554 -14.77 11.96 -5.70
C GLY A 554 -14.24 11.64 -4.30
N GLY A 555 -14.83 10.65 -3.62
CA GLY A 555 -14.33 10.15 -2.34
C GLY A 555 -12.93 9.55 -2.42
N ALA A 556 -12.67 8.74 -3.43
CA ALA A 556 -11.36 8.14 -3.68
C ALA A 556 -10.30 9.20 -4.01
N LEU A 557 -10.61 10.19 -4.86
CA LEU A 557 -9.70 11.29 -5.19
C LEU A 557 -9.27 12.07 -3.93
N ILE A 558 -10.18 12.29 -2.98
CA ILE A 558 -9.85 12.93 -1.71
C ILE A 558 -9.06 11.99 -0.79
N HIS A 559 -9.39 10.71 -0.75
CA HIS A 559 -8.61 9.69 -0.02
C HIS A 559 -7.14 9.68 -0.44
N TRP A 560 -6.87 9.79 -1.73
CA TRP A 560 -5.53 9.73 -2.33
C TRP A 560 -4.62 10.93 -2.03
N THR A 561 -5.13 11.97 -1.35
CA THR A 561 -4.30 13.08 -0.83
C THR A 561 -3.52 12.73 0.43
N VAL A 562 -3.83 11.59 1.06
CA VAL A 562 -3.20 11.16 2.32
C VAL A 562 -2.87 9.66 2.33
N ASP A 563 -2.94 9.04 1.15
CA ASP A 563 -2.72 7.62 0.90
C ASP A 563 -2.33 7.42 -0.58
N VAL A 564 -1.74 6.28 -0.91
CA VAL A 564 -1.22 5.91 -2.24
C VAL A 564 -1.97 4.71 -2.80
N SER A 565 -3.30 4.81 -2.74
CA SER A 565 -4.16 3.65 -2.97
C SER A 565 -4.17 3.17 -4.43
N ILE A 566 -3.68 3.95 -5.40
CA ILE A 566 -3.53 3.49 -6.80
C ILE A 566 -2.36 2.53 -6.90
N ARG A 567 -1.30 2.73 -6.11
CA ARG A 567 -0.07 1.91 -6.14
C ARG A 567 -0.31 0.46 -5.74
N PHE A 568 -1.32 0.21 -4.92
CA PHE A 568 -1.71 -1.12 -4.44
C PHE A 568 -2.91 -1.69 -5.17
N VAL A 569 -2.77 -2.91 -5.70
CA VAL A 569 -3.82 -3.56 -6.51
C VAL A 569 -5.16 -3.71 -5.80
N SER A 570 -5.13 -3.98 -4.50
CA SER A 570 -6.32 -4.24 -3.70
C SER A 570 -7.38 -3.13 -3.84
N SER A 571 -6.97 -1.87 -3.96
CA SER A 571 -7.88 -0.74 -4.18
C SER A 571 -7.60 0.06 -5.45
N GLY A 572 -6.39 -0.06 -6.01
CA GLY A 572 -5.94 0.71 -7.16
C GLY A 572 -6.61 0.29 -8.47
N ILE A 573 -7.09 -0.94 -8.59
CA ILE A 573 -7.81 -1.40 -9.78
C ILE A 573 -9.08 -0.55 -10.08
N PHE A 574 -9.69 0.05 -9.04
CA PHE A 574 -10.84 0.94 -9.18
C PHE A 574 -10.48 2.32 -9.76
N SER A 575 -9.20 2.70 -9.75
CA SER A 575 -8.72 3.94 -10.38
C SER A 575 -8.88 3.93 -11.91
N GLY A 576 -8.90 2.75 -12.53
CA GLY A 576 -9.28 2.56 -13.92
C GLY A 576 -10.80 2.42 -14.10
N LEU A 577 -11.44 1.61 -13.24
CA LEU A 577 -12.87 1.30 -13.37
C LEU A 577 -13.77 2.53 -13.29
N LEU A 578 -13.64 3.32 -12.22
CA LEU A 578 -14.57 4.41 -11.91
C LEU A 578 -14.58 5.48 -13.01
N PRO A 579 -13.44 6.07 -13.42
CA PRO A 579 -13.44 7.04 -14.52
C PRO A 579 -13.81 6.39 -15.86
N GLY A 580 -13.44 5.12 -16.08
CA GLY A 580 -13.86 4.36 -17.25
C GLY A 580 -15.38 4.20 -17.35
N LEU A 581 -16.06 3.94 -16.23
CA LEU A 581 -17.52 3.86 -16.17
C LEU A 581 -18.18 5.21 -16.44
N LEU A 582 -17.69 6.31 -15.85
CA LEU A 582 -18.25 7.65 -16.09
C LEU A 582 -18.22 8.01 -17.59
N VAL A 583 -17.12 7.69 -18.27
CA VAL A 583 -17.00 7.89 -19.72
C VAL A 583 -17.86 6.89 -20.50
N ALA A 584 -17.98 5.64 -20.05
CA ALA A 584 -18.87 4.65 -20.67
C ALA A 584 -20.35 5.13 -20.66
N TYR A 585 -20.85 5.64 -19.54
CA TYR A 585 -22.19 6.24 -19.46
C TYR A 585 -22.36 7.46 -20.37
N ALA A 586 -21.32 8.29 -20.50
CA ALA A 586 -21.34 9.44 -21.41
C ALA A 586 -21.49 9.02 -22.88
N ARG A 587 -20.80 7.95 -23.29
CA ARG A 587 -20.91 7.39 -24.64
C ARG A 587 -22.24 6.69 -24.93
N ASN A 588 -23.04 6.35 -23.90
CA ASN A 588 -24.31 5.63 -24.07
C ASN A 588 -25.54 6.56 -24.08
N HIS A 589 -25.34 7.88 -24.09
CA HIS A 589 -26.38 8.88 -23.86
C HIS A 589 -27.48 9.00 -24.93
N GLN A 590 -27.20 8.63 -26.19
CA GLN A 590 -28.07 8.95 -27.33
C GLN A 590 -28.82 7.76 -27.95
N ASN A 591 -28.52 6.52 -27.55
CA ASN A 591 -29.16 5.35 -28.15
C ASN A 591 -30.13 4.68 -27.17
N PRO A 592 -31.26 4.11 -27.64
CA PRO A 592 -32.06 3.19 -26.82
C PRO A 592 -31.15 2.12 -26.21
N ILE A 593 -31.51 1.64 -25.02
CA ILE A 593 -30.74 0.65 -24.26
C ILE A 593 -30.35 -0.47 -25.22
N ARG A 594 -29.04 -0.64 -25.45
CA ARG A 594 -28.54 -1.65 -26.39
C ARG A 594 -28.87 -3.01 -25.78
N ILE A 595 -29.84 -3.70 -26.36
CA ILE A 595 -30.20 -5.07 -25.97
C ILE A 595 -29.18 -6.01 -26.59
N GLU A 596 -28.66 -6.96 -25.81
CA GLU A 596 -27.68 -7.91 -26.32
C GLU A 596 -28.36 -9.15 -26.89
N ALA A 597 -27.93 -9.58 -28.08
CA ALA A 597 -28.23 -10.89 -28.60
C ALA A 597 -27.65 -11.95 -27.66
N ARG A 598 -28.39 -13.03 -27.47
CA ARG A 598 -27.96 -14.17 -26.66
C ARG A 598 -28.06 -15.43 -27.50
N LEU A 599 -27.00 -16.22 -27.48
CA LEU A 599 -26.97 -17.52 -28.10
C LEU A 599 -27.08 -18.60 -27.01
N SER A 600 -27.66 -19.74 -27.38
CA SER A 600 -27.90 -20.88 -26.48
C SER A 600 -26.62 -21.40 -25.79
N TYR A 601 -25.45 -21.11 -26.36
CA TYR A 601 -24.15 -21.56 -25.87
C TYR A 601 -23.46 -20.62 -24.87
N ASP A 602 -24.10 -19.55 -24.40
CA ASP A 602 -23.52 -18.64 -23.38
C ASP A 602 -23.11 -19.35 -22.09
N ARG A 603 -23.83 -20.42 -21.70
CA ARG A 603 -23.46 -21.26 -20.56
C ARG A 603 -22.07 -21.88 -20.72
N TRP A 604 -21.73 -22.30 -21.95
CA TRP A 604 -20.41 -22.85 -22.26
C TRP A 604 -19.31 -21.80 -22.24
N ILE A 605 -19.61 -20.54 -22.55
CA ILE A 605 -18.68 -19.43 -22.40
C ILE A 605 -18.34 -19.22 -20.91
N ARG A 606 -19.34 -19.26 -20.03
CA ARG A 606 -19.15 -19.15 -18.57
C ARG A 606 -18.40 -20.36 -17.98
N ALA A 607 -18.72 -21.57 -18.44
CA ALA A 607 -17.95 -22.76 -18.09
C ALA A 607 -16.49 -22.66 -18.58
N GLY A 608 -16.25 -22.12 -19.77
CA GLY A 608 -14.92 -21.86 -20.30
C GLY A 608 -14.15 -20.84 -19.46
N LEU A 609 -14.80 -19.77 -18.99
CA LEU A 609 -14.20 -18.81 -18.06
C LEU A 609 -13.78 -19.49 -16.75
N ALA A 610 -14.65 -20.31 -16.15
CA ALA A 610 -14.32 -21.08 -14.96
C ALA A 610 -13.12 -22.03 -15.20
N ALA A 611 -13.09 -22.73 -16.34
CA ALA A 611 -11.99 -23.60 -16.73
C ALA A 611 -10.65 -22.85 -16.91
N ILE A 612 -10.67 -21.64 -17.48
CA ILE A 612 -9.48 -20.79 -17.61
C ILE A 612 -8.92 -20.47 -16.21
N TRP A 613 -9.77 -20.11 -15.25
CA TRP A 613 -9.32 -19.81 -13.89
C TRP A 613 -8.84 -21.05 -13.13
N THR A 614 -9.46 -22.21 -13.33
CA THR A 614 -8.93 -23.49 -12.85
C THR A 614 -7.53 -23.75 -13.38
N LEU A 615 -7.30 -23.52 -14.68
CA LEU A 615 -5.99 -23.70 -15.29
C LEU A 615 -4.97 -22.71 -14.71
N ILE A 616 -5.35 -21.46 -14.48
CA ILE A 616 -4.47 -20.47 -13.82
C ILE A 616 -4.05 -20.96 -12.44
N ILE A 617 -4.97 -21.43 -11.60
CA ILE A 617 -4.69 -21.96 -10.26
C ILE A 617 -3.69 -23.14 -10.33
N ILE A 618 -3.88 -24.04 -11.31
CA ILE A 618 -2.98 -25.18 -11.54
C ILE A 618 -1.59 -24.72 -12.01
N LEU A 619 -1.52 -23.82 -12.98
CA LEU A 619 -0.27 -23.30 -13.54
C LEU A 619 0.54 -22.52 -12.49
N LEU A 620 -0.16 -21.79 -11.63
CA LEU A 620 0.44 -21.09 -10.49
C LEU A 620 0.77 -22.04 -9.32
N ARG A 621 0.49 -23.35 -9.42
CA ARG A 621 0.65 -24.34 -8.36
C ARG A 621 0.14 -23.86 -6.99
N MET A 622 -1.04 -23.25 -6.99
CA MET A 622 -1.63 -22.72 -5.76
C MET A 622 -2.12 -23.86 -4.87
N GLU A 623 -1.51 -24.00 -3.70
CA GLU A 623 -1.92 -24.99 -2.70
C GLU A 623 -3.19 -24.51 -1.96
N LEU A 624 -4.37 -24.81 -2.50
CA LEU A 624 -5.70 -24.49 -1.93
C LEU A 624 -6.22 -25.53 -0.92
N VAL A 625 -5.41 -26.52 -0.58
CA VAL A 625 -5.82 -27.66 0.24
C VAL A 625 -6.01 -27.22 1.69
N PRO A 626 -7.16 -27.52 2.31
CA PRO A 626 -7.39 -27.24 3.73
C PRO A 626 -6.31 -27.86 4.59
N GLN A 627 -5.72 -27.08 5.50
CA GLN A 627 -4.62 -27.55 6.35
C GLN A 627 -4.99 -28.79 7.18
N SER A 628 -6.24 -28.92 7.59
CA SER A 628 -6.76 -30.10 8.31
C SER A 628 -6.73 -31.40 7.50
N LEU A 629 -6.67 -31.31 6.17
CA LEU A 629 -6.61 -32.46 5.24
C LEU A 629 -5.18 -32.80 4.83
N ILE A 630 -4.20 -31.98 5.21
CA ILE A 630 -2.77 -32.24 4.97
C ILE A 630 -2.28 -33.20 6.05
N ARG A 631 -2.54 -34.51 5.88
CA ARG A 631 -2.04 -35.55 6.79
C ARG A 631 -0.59 -35.91 6.45
N GLY A 632 0.36 -35.15 6.99
CA GLY A 632 1.75 -35.58 7.13
C GLY A 632 2.63 -35.58 5.88
N GLY A 633 2.41 -34.70 4.90
CA GLY A 633 3.22 -34.57 3.67
C GLY A 633 2.92 -33.28 2.88
N ASP A 634 3.69 -33.01 1.81
CA ASP A 634 3.40 -31.94 0.86
C ASP A 634 2.03 -32.11 0.21
N THR A 635 1.46 -31.00 -0.25
CA THR A 635 0.31 -31.06 -1.14
C THR A 635 0.74 -31.74 -2.45
N THR A 636 0.30 -32.97 -2.68
CA THR A 636 0.62 -33.69 -3.92
C THR A 636 0.10 -32.95 -5.14
N ASP A 637 0.76 -33.12 -6.28
CA ASP A 637 0.29 -32.58 -7.57
C ASP A 637 -1.16 -32.99 -7.89
N GLY A 638 -1.56 -34.20 -7.48
CA GLY A 638 -2.94 -34.68 -7.57
C GLY A 638 -3.89 -33.85 -6.71
N GLN A 639 -3.53 -33.57 -5.45
CA GLN A 639 -4.32 -32.73 -4.55
C GLN A 639 -4.40 -31.29 -5.04
N ILE A 640 -3.31 -30.69 -5.51
CA ILE A 640 -3.32 -29.33 -6.10
C ILE A 640 -4.33 -29.28 -7.26
N LYS A 641 -4.26 -30.22 -8.19
CA LYS A 641 -5.18 -30.30 -9.34
C LYS A 641 -6.62 -30.55 -8.90
N PHE A 642 -6.84 -31.44 -7.92
CA PHE A 642 -8.18 -31.76 -7.41
C PHE A 642 -8.84 -30.55 -6.74
N PHE A 643 -8.15 -29.86 -5.83
CA PHE A 643 -8.71 -28.68 -5.17
C PHE A 643 -8.82 -27.47 -6.11
N ALA A 644 -7.96 -27.37 -7.12
CA ALA A 644 -8.15 -26.40 -8.21
C ALA A 644 -9.42 -26.70 -9.00
N LEU A 645 -9.73 -27.97 -9.30
CA LEU A 645 -10.96 -28.36 -9.99
C LEU A 645 -12.20 -28.03 -9.14
N LEU A 646 -12.17 -28.30 -7.84
CA LEU A 646 -13.25 -27.92 -6.91
C LEU A 646 -13.45 -26.40 -6.88
N ALA A 647 -12.37 -25.62 -6.82
CA ALA A 647 -12.44 -24.16 -6.92
C ALA A 647 -13.07 -23.73 -8.26
N GLY A 648 -12.70 -24.37 -9.36
CA GLY A 648 -13.29 -24.16 -10.68
C GLY A 648 -14.80 -24.41 -10.75
N ILE A 649 -15.26 -25.51 -10.16
CA ILE A 649 -16.69 -25.83 -10.05
C ILE A 649 -17.40 -24.76 -9.21
N GLY A 650 -16.81 -24.35 -8.09
CA GLY A 650 -17.33 -23.26 -7.26
C GLY A 650 -17.43 -21.93 -8.01
N ILE A 651 -16.41 -21.58 -8.81
CA ILE A 651 -16.43 -20.41 -9.69
C ILE A 651 -17.58 -20.50 -10.69
N PHE A 652 -17.77 -21.64 -11.35
CA PHE A 652 -18.86 -21.83 -12.29
C PHE A 652 -20.24 -21.67 -11.62
N ILE A 653 -20.46 -22.30 -10.46
CA ILE A 653 -21.70 -22.17 -9.69
C ILE A 653 -21.96 -20.71 -9.30
N LEU A 654 -20.94 -20.00 -8.82
CA LEU A 654 -21.05 -18.60 -8.44
C LEU A 654 -21.41 -17.72 -9.65
N ILE A 655 -20.80 -17.98 -10.81
CA ILE A 655 -21.11 -17.27 -12.05
C ILE A 655 -22.57 -17.52 -12.45
N GLU A 656 -23.04 -18.77 -12.45
CA GLU A 656 -24.44 -19.09 -12.78
C GLU A 656 -25.41 -18.42 -11.81
N PHE A 657 -25.09 -18.39 -10.51
CA PHE A 657 -25.91 -17.75 -9.49
C PHE A 657 -26.02 -16.23 -9.72
N LEU A 658 -24.92 -15.53 -9.98
CA LEU A 658 -24.93 -14.07 -10.18
C LEU A 658 -25.53 -13.64 -11.53
N GLU A 659 -25.46 -14.51 -12.55
CA GLU A 659 -26.12 -14.30 -13.84
C GLU A 659 -27.60 -14.71 -13.85
N TRP A 660 -28.10 -15.32 -12.78
CA TRP A 660 -29.47 -15.79 -12.71
C TRP A 660 -30.47 -14.62 -12.83
N GLY A 661 -31.47 -14.78 -13.69
CA GLY A 661 -32.48 -13.75 -13.95
C GLY A 661 -32.00 -12.57 -14.81
N LEU A 662 -30.75 -12.55 -15.29
CA LEU A 662 -30.33 -11.59 -16.32
C LEU A 662 -30.71 -12.17 -17.70
N HIS A 663 -31.87 -11.75 -18.20
CA HIS A 663 -32.35 -12.11 -19.55
C HIS A 663 -32.72 -10.84 -20.32
N PRO A 664 -32.29 -10.67 -21.58
CA PRO A 664 -32.75 -9.58 -22.42
C PRO A 664 -34.24 -9.75 -22.73
N GLU A 665 -35.00 -8.64 -22.73
CA GLU A 665 -36.45 -8.67 -23.01
C GLU A 665 -36.78 -8.86 -24.51
N LYS A 666 -35.83 -8.63 -25.43
CA LYS A 666 -35.99 -8.80 -26.88
C LYS A 666 -34.70 -9.30 -27.53
N GLU A 667 -34.79 -10.31 -28.40
CA GLU A 667 -33.64 -10.78 -29.17
C GLU A 667 -33.39 -9.85 -30.38
N VAL A 668 -32.13 -9.45 -30.57
CA VAL A 668 -31.66 -8.68 -31.74
C VAL A 668 -30.78 -9.61 -32.58
N SER A 669 -30.81 -9.48 -33.90
CA SER A 669 -29.95 -10.27 -34.79
C SER A 669 -28.46 -10.06 -34.47
N LEU A 670 -27.69 -11.16 -34.47
CA LEU A 670 -26.25 -11.13 -34.23
C LEU A 670 -25.50 -10.25 -35.24
N VAL A 671 -25.94 -10.26 -36.50
CA VAL A 671 -25.34 -9.50 -37.61
C VAL A 671 -25.55 -8.00 -37.41
N GLU A 672 -26.72 -7.60 -36.91
CA GLU A 672 -27.04 -6.21 -36.60
C GLU A 672 -26.25 -5.70 -35.39
N GLN A 673 -26.08 -6.55 -34.37
CA GLN A 673 -25.38 -6.16 -33.15
C GLN A 673 -23.86 -6.04 -33.36
N TYR A 674 -23.26 -6.91 -34.19
CA TYR A 674 -21.80 -6.97 -34.41
C TYR A 674 -21.43 -6.74 -35.88
N PRO A 675 -21.60 -5.52 -36.40
CA PRO A 675 -21.35 -5.22 -37.80
C PRO A 675 -19.85 -5.31 -38.11
N LEU A 676 -19.48 -6.21 -39.02
CA LEU A 676 -18.09 -6.43 -39.41
C LEU A 676 -17.56 -5.30 -40.32
N GLY A 677 -16.28 -4.96 -40.14
CA GLY A 677 -15.52 -4.11 -41.05
C GLY A 677 -15.10 -4.83 -42.34
N SER A 678 -14.54 -4.05 -43.27
CA SER A 678 -14.08 -4.54 -44.58
C SER A 678 -13.22 -5.81 -44.46
N PRO A 679 -13.43 -6.82 -45.33
CA PRO A 679 -12.60 -8.03 -45.37
C PRO A 679 -11.20 -7.78 -45.95
N ARG A 680 -10.93 -6.56 -46.46
CA ARG A 680 -9.58 -6.17 -46.89
C ARG A 680 -8.59 -6.36 -45.73
N PHE A 681 -7.44 -6.95 -46.03
CA PHE A 681 -6.37 -7.29 -45.07
C PHE A 681 -6.75 -8.33 -44.02
N ILE A 682 -7.76 -9.17 -44.24
CA ILE A 682 -8.15 -10.20 -43.27
C ILE A 682 -6.99 -11.15 -42.91
N TYR A 683 -6.21 -11.60 -43.90
CA TYR A 683 -5.02 -12.43 -43.66
C TYR A 683 -3.96 -11.70 -42.83
N LEU A 684 -3.73 -10.41 -43.08
CA LEU A 684 -2.81 -9.58 -42.28
C LEU A 684 -3.29 -9.42 -40.84
N ARG A 685 -4.60 -9.28 -40.63
CA ARG A 685 -5.21 -9.21 -39.29
C ARG A 685 -5.08 -10.54 -38.54
N PHE A 686 -5.27 -11.67 -39.23
CA PHE A 686 -5.02 -13.00 -38.66
C PHE A 686 -3.54 -13.24 -38.35
N ALA A 687 -2.63 -12.79 -39.23
CA ALA A 687 -1.20 -12.79 -38.94
C ALA A 687 -0.88 -11.92 -37.71
N GLY A 688 -1.55 -10.77 -37.56
CA GLY A 688 -1.49 -9.93 -36.36
C GLY A 688 -1.90 -10.69 -35.08
N ILE A 689 -2.94 -11.52 -35.13
CA ILE A 689 -3.34 -12.37 -33.99
C ILE A 689 -2.22 -13.36 -33.62
N LEU A 690 -1.60 -14.01 -34.61
CA LEU A 690 -0.48 -14.93 -34.37
C LEU A 690 0.72 -14.19 -33.74
N LEU A 691 0.99 -12.96 -34.17
CA LEU A 691 2.04 -12.12 -33.59
C LEU A 691 1.73 -11.72 -32.13
N LEU A 692 0.45 -11.53 -31.78
CA LEU A 692 0.03 -11.23 -30.40
C LEU A 692 0.18 -12.42 -29.44
N CYS A 693 0.14 -13.66 -29.95
CA CYS A 693 0.26 -14.85 -29.11
C CYS A 693 1.61 -14.92 -28.38
N VAL A 694 2.70 -14.50 -29.02
CA VAL A 694 4.05 -14.57 -28.44
C VAL A 694 4.21 -13.70 -27.20
N PRO A 695 3.98 -12.36 -27.24
CA PRO A 695 4.07 -11.52 -26.05
C PRO A 695 3.03 -11.90 -25.00
N PHE A 696 1.84 -12.37 -25.40
CA PHE A 696 0.81 -12.84 -24.48
C PHE A 696 1.27 -14.05 -23.65
N VAL A 697 1.76 -15.12 -24.31
CA VAL A 697 2.24 -16.33 -23.62
C VAL A 697 3.48 -16.03 -22.78
N LYS A 698 4.42 -15.22 -23.29
CA LYS A 698 5.59 -14.78 -22.53
C LYS A 698 5.20 -13.99 -21.29
N GLY A 699 4.22 -13.08 -21.39
CA GLY A 699 3.69 -12.32 -20.27
C GLY A 699 3.07 -13.21 -19.20
N LEU A 700 2.19 -14.14 -19.58
CA LEU A 700 1.59 -15.09 -18.64
C LEU A 700 2.64 -15.93 -17.91
N HIS A 701 3.66 -16.41 -18.64
CA HIS A 701 4.76 -17.16 -18.05
C HIS A 701 5.59 -16.30 -17.08
N ALA A 702 5.87 -15.04 -17.43
CA ALA A 702 6.59 -14.11 -16.56
C ALA A 702 5.83 -13.82 -15.26
N PHE A 703 4.53 -13.53 -15.32
CA PHE A 703 3.71 -13.27 -14.13
C PHE A 703 3.57 -14.51 -13.24
N GLY A 704 3.45 -15.70 -13.86
CA GLY A 704 3.51 -16.97 -13.12
C GLY A 704 4.85 -17.18 -12.43
N ASN A 705 5.96 -16.79 -13.07
CA ASN A 705 7.28 -16.81 -12.44
C ASN A 705 7.38 -15.79 -11.30
N PHE A 706 6.84 -14.58 -11.42
CA PHE A 706 6.85 -13.61 -10.31
C PHE A 706 6.11 -14.15 -9.08
N PHE A 707 4.93 -14.76 -9.27
CA PHE A 707 4.18 -15.42 -8.20
C PHE A 707 5.00 -16.55 -7.54
N GLN A 708 5.57 -17.44 -8.34
CA GLN A 708 6.38 -18.55 -7.85
C GLN A 708 7.67 -18.06 -7.18
N GLY A 709 8.31 -17.03 -7.71
CA GLY A 709 9.47 -16.38 -7.09
C GLY A 709 9.16 -15.90 -5.67
N ASP A 710 7.99 -15.33 -5.45
CA ASP A 710 7.59 -14.87 -4.11
C ASP A 710 7.29 -16.03 -3.13
N VAL A 711 6.76 -17.15 -3.64
CA VAL A 711 6.64 -18.41 -2.86
C VAL A 711 8.03 -18.93 -2.45
N HIS A 712 8.98 -18.97 -3.40
CA HIS A 712 10.36 -19.36 -3.09
C HIS A 712 11.03 -18.39 -2.12
N HIS A 713 10.71 -17.09 -2.18
CA HIS A 713 11.24 -16.11 -1.24
C HIS A 713 10.77 -16.38 0.19
N ASN A 714 9.48 -16.68 0.38
CA ASN A 714 8.93 -17.06 1.68
C ASN A 714 9.62 -18.33 2.24
N LEU A 715 9.84 -19.34 1.40
CA LEU A 715 10.58 -20.56 1.78
C LEU A 715 12.05 -20.26 2.12
N ALA A 716 12.72 -19.38 1.37
CA ALA A 716 14.09 -18.98 1.66
C ALA A 716 14.19 -18.33 3.05
N ILE A 717 13.25 -17.45 3.40
CA ILE A 717 13.16 -16.83 4.73
C ILE A 717 12.93 -17.91 5.80
N PHE A 718 12.02 -18.85 5.55
CA PHE A 718 11.77 -19.95 6.48
C PHE A 718 13.04 -20.76 6.77
N PHE A 719 13.73 -21.26 5.74
CA PHE A 719 14.95 -22.05 5.91
C PHE A 719 16.10 -21.24 6.52
N SER A 720 16.21 -19.96 6.16
CA SER A 720 17.19 -19.04 6.74
C SER A 720 17.00 -18.91 8.26
N LYS A 721 15.76 -18.76 8.74
CA LYS A 721 15.45 -18.72 10.18
C LYS A 721 15.82 -20.00 10.93
N GLN A 722 15.81 -21.15 10.24
CA GLN A 722 16.26 -22.44 10.79
C GLN A 722 17.79 -22.65 10.67
N SER A 723 18.49 -21.70 10.05
CA SER A 723 19.91 -21.82 9.67
C SER A 723 20.17 -23.09 8.86
N ILE A 724 19.32 -23.34 7.85
CA ILE A 724 19.44 -24.40 6.84
C ILE A 724 19.70 -23.70 5.50
N TRP A 725 20.94 -23.76 5.05
CA TRP A 725 21.41 -22.84 4.00
C TRP A 725 21.53 -23.46 2.62
N ARG A 726 21.96 -24.73 2.56
CA ARG A 726 22.22 -25.46 1.32
C ARG A 726 21.87 -26.93 1.48
N LYS A 727 21.73 -27.65 0.37
CA LYS A 727 21.42 -29.08 0.40
C LYS A 727 22.62 -29.92 0.87
N GLU A 728 22.67 -30.22 2.17
CA GLU A 728 23.75 -31.00 2.79
C GLU A 728 23.28 -31.96 3.87
N LEU A 729 24.07 -33.02 4.10
CA LEU A 729 23.83 -34.04 5.13
C LEU A 729 23.89 -33.48 6.56
N VAL A 730 24.65 -32.42 6.79
CA VAL A 730 24.79 -31.80 8.12
C VAL A 730 23.47 -31.27 8.69
N PHE A 731 22.49 -30.99 7.83
CA PHE A 731 21.19 -30.47 8.25
C PHE A 731 20.15 -31.57 8.57
N GLN A 732 20.46 -32.86 8.39
CA GLN A 732 19.51 -33.96 8.58
C GLN A 732 18.82 -33.96 9.95
N SER A 733 19.56 -33.72 11.02
CA SER A 733 19.00 -33.65 12.38
C SER A 733 18.04 -32.47 12.58
N LYS A 734 18.28 -31.34 11.90
CA LYS A 734 17.35 -30.20 11.90
C LYS A 734 16.12 -30.51 11.07
N LEU A 735 16.29 -31.12 9.90
CA LEU A 735 15.21 -31.48 8.98
C LEU A 735 14.21 -32.44 9.62
N GLN A 736 14.67 -33.42 10.42
CA GLN A 736 13.78 -34.35 11.11
C GLN A 736 12.75 -33.67 12.02
N LYS A 737 13.06 -32.46 12.54
CA LYS A 737 12.17 -31.66 13.38
C LYS A 737 11.17 -30.82 12.59
N LEU A 738 11.32 -30.73 11.28
CA LEU A 738 10.44 -29.94 10.42
C LEU A 738 9.21 -30.73 9.99
N PRO A 739 8.08 -30.04 9.72
CA PRO A 739 6.91 -30.64 9.10
C PRO A 739 7.26 -31.41 7.81
N PRO A 740 6.60 -32.55 7.53
CA PRO A 740 6.92 -33.39 6.38
C PRO A 740 6.92 -32.67 5.02
N ASP A 741 5.96 -31.76 4.80
CA ASP A 741 5.85 -30.91 3.62
C ASP A 741 7.12 -30.05 3.41
N ILE A 742 7.61 -29.44 4.48
CA ILE A 742 8.85 -28.66 4.45
C ILE A 742 10.08 -29.54 4.17
N ARG A 743 10.09 -30.79 4.66
CA ARG A 743 11.20 -31.73 4.37
C ARG A 743 11.22 -32.13 2.89
N GLU A 744 10.07 -32.35 2.28
CA GLU A 744 9.97 -32.62 0.83
C GLU A 744 10.44 -31.42 0.00
N LYS A 745 10.04 -30.19 0.36
CA LYS A 745 10.55 -28.97 -0.29
C LYS A 745 12.06 -28.86 -0.21
N TYR A 746 12.67 -29.21 0.92
CA TYR A 746 14.13 -29.28 1.04
C TYR A 746 14.73 -30.37 0.14
N GLN A 747 14.10 -31.54 0.01
CA GLN A 747 14.60 -32.59 -0.88
C GLN A 747 14.50 -32.17 -2.35
N ALA A 748 13.43 -31.48 -2.74
CA ALA A 748 13.22 -31.03 -4.11
C ALA A 748 14.18 -29.89 -4.50
N TYR A 749 14.32 -28.86 -3.66
CA TYR A 749 15.03 -27.63 -4.01
C TYR A 749 16.33 -27.40 -3.22
N GLY A 750 16.36 -27.73 -1.94
CA GLY A 750 17.49 -27.47 -1.05
C GLY A 750 17.15 -26.50 0.09
N GLY A 751 18.17 -25.79 0.57
CA GLY A 751 18.04 -24.82 1.67
C GLY A 751 17.79 -23.40 1.15
N ALA A 752 18.02 -22.42 2.03
CA ALA A 752 17.74 -21.02 1.73
C ALA A 752 18.44 -20.48 0.45
N LEU A 753 19.69 -20.87 0.19
CA LEU A 753 20.44 -20.38 -0.98
C LEU A 753 19.88 -20.89 -2.30
N GLU A 754 19.46 -22.16 -2.38
CA GLU A 754 18.81 -22.69 -3.58
C GLU A 754 17.47 -22.00 -3.83
N HIS A 755 16.70 -21.74 -2.77
CA HIS A 755 15.49 -20.94 -2.89
C HIS A 755 15.77 -19.50 -3.35
N TYR A 756 16.78 -18.80 -2.80
CA TYR A 756 17.15 -17.46 -3.28
C TYR A 756 17.57 -17.46 -4.76
N ARG A 757 18.25 -18.51 -5.24
CA ARG A 757 18.59 -18.66 -6.67
C ARG A 757 17.32 -18.81 -7.52
N GLU A 758 16.35 -19.59 -7.07
CA GLU A 758 15.06 -19.70 -7.77
C GLU A 758 14.30 -18.36 -7.79
N VAL A 759 14.36 -17.56 -6.71
CA VAL A 759 13.83 -16.19 -6.71
C VAL A 759 14.49 -15.35 -7.80
N ILE A 760 15.83 -15.33 -7.85
CA ILE A 760 16.59 -14.52 -8.83
C ILE A 760 16.30 -14.97 -10.27
N LYS A 761 16.14 -16.28 -10.50
CA LYS A 761 15.80 -16.83 -11.81
C LYS A 761 14.39 -16.45 -12.26
N LYS A 762 13.42 -16.48 -11.34
CA LYS A 762 12.00 -16.26 -11.63
C LYS A 762 11.60 -14.79 -11.62
N ASN A 763 12.17 -14.00 -10.72
CA ASN A 763 12.03 -12.56 -10.64
C ASN A 763 13.42 -11.89 -10.53
N PRO A 764 14.11 -11.68 -11.67
CA PRO A 764 15.43 -11.07 -11.69
C PRO A 764 15.45 -9.64 -11.12
N GLY A 765 14.31 -8.94 -11.11
CA GLY A 765 14.18 -7.59 -10.55
C GLY A 765 14.11 -7.54 -9.03
N PHE A 766 14.06 -8.69 -8.33
CA PHE A 766 13.92 -8.76 -6.88
C PHE A 766 15.28 -8.63 -6.17
N PRO A 767 15.58 -7.52 -5.47
CA PRO A 767 16.93 -7.25 -4.94
C PRO A 767 17.24 -8.02 -3.65
N MET A 768 16.24 -8.28 -2.80
CA MET A 768 16.47 -8.86 -1.47
C MET A 768 17.09 -10.26 -1.52
N ALA A 769 16.75 -11.09 -2.51
CA ALA A 769 17.33 -12.42 -2.65
C ALA A 769 18.86 -12.38 -2.86
N ARG A 770 19.36 -11.38 -3.60
CA ARG A 770 20.80 -11.17 -3.82
C ARG A 770 21.47 -10.65 -2.54
N TYR A 771 20.83 -9.69 -1.87
CA TYR A 771 21.33 -9.15 -0.60
C TYR A 771 21.51 -10.24 0.46
N PHE A 772 20.50 -11.08 0.69
CA PHE A 772 20.59 -12.17 1.67
C PHE A 772 21.61 -13.24 1.27
N THR A 773 21.71 -13.56 -0.02
CA THR A 773 22.77 -14.45 -0.54
C THR A 773 24.15 -13.91 -0.21
N GLY A 774 24.36 -12.60 -0.37
CA GLY A 774 25.62 -11.94 0.01
C GLY A 774 25.95 -12.07 1.49
N ASN A 775 24.96 -11.89 2.37
CA ASN A 775 25.15 -12.04 3.82
C ASN A 775 25.61 -13.44 4.22
N VAL A 776 25.02 -14.48 3.63
CA VAL A 776 25.42 -15.87 3.91
C VAL A 776 26.87 -16.12 3.52
N TYR A 777 27.28 -15.69 2.33
CA TYR A 777 28.67 -15.86 1.90
C TYR A 777 29.65 -15.01 2.70
N ASN A 778 29.24 -13.82 3.14
CA ASN A 778 30.05 -12.97 4.02
C ASN A 778 30.35 -13.66 5.36
N ASP A 779 29.33 -14.26 5.97
CA ASP A 779 29.45 -14.99 7.23
C ASP A 779 30.28 -16.27 7.07
N TRP A 780 30.08 -17.02 5.98
CA TRP A 780 30.89 -18.20 5.68
C TRP A 780 32.35 -17.86 5.44
N GLY A 781 32.65 -16.78 4.73
CA GLY A 781 34.02 -16.28 4.58
C GLY A 781 34.67 -16.02 5.93
N SER A 782 33.94 -15.38 6.86
CA SER A 782 34.42 -15.17 8.23
C SER A 782 34.67 -16.48 8.98
N GLN A 783 33.76 -17.45 8.91
CA GLN A 783 33.93 -18.74 9.59
C GLN A 783 35.14 -19.53 9.05
N VAL A 784 35.34 -19.53 7.72
CA VAL A 784 36.49 -20.18 7.08
C VAL A 784 37.78 -19.47 7.48
N PHE A 785 37.77 -18.14 7.49
CA PHE A 785 38.94 -17.36 7.88
C PHE A 785 39.36 -17.62 9.33
N SER A 786 38.41 -17.69 10.28
CA SER A 786 38.72 -18.04 11.68
C SER A 786 39.43 -19.39 11.80
N ARG A 787 39.10 -20.38 10.93
CA ARG A 787 39.80 -21.66 10.87
C ARG A 787 41.20 -21.53 10.26
N ALA A 788 41.37 -20.69 9.24
CA ALA A 788 42.69 -20.38 8.67
C ALA A 788 43.64 -19.82 9.73
N VAL A 789 43.16 -18.89 10.55
CA VAL A 789 43.93 -18.30 11.67
C VAL A 789 44.31 -19.37 12.69
N ALA A 790 43.39 -20.27 13.04
CA ALA A 790 43.66 -21.36 13.99
C ALA A 790 44.68 -22.38 13.47
N GLN A 791 44.74 -22.60 12.15
CA GLN A 791 45.70 -23.53 11.52
C GLN A 791 47.07 -22.90 11.27
N ARG A 792 47.19 -21.57 11.34
CA ARG A 792 48.40 -20.85 10.94
C ARG A 792 49.71 -21.33 11.59
N LYS A 793 49.66 -21.75 12.86
CA LYS A 793 50.81 -22.31 13.58
C LYS A 793 50.94 -23.83 13.46
N LYS A 794 49.88 -24.53 13.06
CA LYS A 794 49.80 -26.00 13.04
C LYS A 794 50.12 -26.56 11.66
N ASP A 795 49.51 -25.99 10.63
CA ASP A 795 49.67 -26.37 9.23
C ASP A 795 49.56 -25.10 8.36
N PRO A 796 50.69 -24.48 7.99
CA PRO A 796 50.72 -23.27 7.16
C PRO A 796 50.09 -23.46 5.77
N ASN A 797 50.20 -24.65 5.17
CA ASN A 797 49.66 -24.93 3.84
C ASN A 797 48.13 -24.99 3.89
N GLU A 798 47.59 -25.68 4.89
CA GLU A 798 46.14 -25.69 5.13
C GLU A 798 45.61 -24.30 5.50
N ALA A 799 46.37 -23.52 6.28
CA ALA A 799 46.02 -22.14 6.61
C ALA A 799 45.92 -21.26 5.35
N GLU A 800 46.86 -21.37 4.41
CA GLU A 800 46.81 -20.62 3.15
C GLU A 800 45.66 -21.08 2.26
N ARG A 801 45.41 -22.39 2.16
CA ARG A 801 44.26 -22.93 1.43
C ARG A 801 42.92 -22.40 1.99
N LEU A 802 42.77 -22.39 3.32
CA LEU A 802 41.59 -21.85 3.98
C LEU A 802 41.48 -20.33 3.81
N ARG A 803 42.60 -19.59 3.84
CA ARG A 803 42.62 -18.15 3.56
C ARG A 803 42.08 -17.85 2.15
N GLN A 804 42.58 -18.55 1.13
CA GLN A 804 42.10 -18.39 -0.26
C GLN A 804 40.62 -18.76 -0.38
N LYS A 805 40.18 -19.83 0.29
CA LYS A 805 38.77 -20.22 0.33
C LYS A 805 37.88 -19.17 1.02
N ALA A 806 38.37 -18.51 2.06
CA ALA A 806 37.64 -17.40 2.69
C ALA A 806 37.50 -16.21 1.73
N LEU A 807 38.57 -15.88 0.99
CA LEU A 807 38.56 -14.82 -0.02
C LEU A 807 37.56 -15.13 -1.15
N GLU A 808 37.53 -16.38 -1.64
CA GLU A 808 36.54 -16.86 -2.61
C GLU A 808 35.10 -16.61 -2.11
N LYS A 809 34.79 -16.95 -0.85
CA LYS A 809 33.46 -16.70 -0.28
C LYS A 809 33.15 -15.21 -0.16
N TRP A 810 34.11 -14.38 0.21
CA TRP A 810 33.90 -12.93 0.20
C TRP A 810 33.72 -12.37 -1.22
N ASN A 811 34.37 -12.92 -2.24
CA ASN A 811 34.16 -12.54 -3.64
C ASN A 811 32.73 -12.87 -4.09
N MET A 812 32.22 -14.05 -3.72
CA MET A 812 30.81 -14.41 -3.97
C MET A 812 29.84 -13.47 -3.25
N ALA A 813 30.17 -13.04 -2.04
CA ALA A 813 29.35 -12.07 -1.30
C ALA A 813 29.33 -10.70 -1.99
N GLU A 814 30.50 -10.21 -2.40
CA GLU A 814 30.65 -8.97 -3.15
C GLU A 814 29.89 -8.99 -4.49
N GLU A 815 29.96 -10.09 -5.24
CA GLU A 815 29.19 -10.27 -6.47
C GLU A 815 27.68 -10.15 -6.22
N ALA A 816 27.19 -10.83 -5.18
CA ALA A 816 25.77 -10.76 -4.81
C ALA A 816 25.36 -9.33 -4.39
N TYR A 817 26.20 -8.66 -3.60
CA TYR A 817 25.97 -7.26 -3.21
C TYR A 817 26.00 -6.29 -4.38
N ASN A 818 26.92 -6.46 -5.33
CA ASN A 818 26.96 -5.68 -6.57
C ASN A 818 25.72 -5.93 -7.43
N GLY A 819 25.23 -7.17 -7.46
CA GLY A 819 23.95 -7.51 -8.06
C GLY A 819 22.78 -6.74 -7.43
N THR A 820 22.73 -6.60 -6.10
CA THR A 820 21.74 -5.74 -5.42
C THR A 820 21.89 -4.28 -5.82
N LYS A 821 23.11 -3.73 -5.80
CA LYS A 821 23.39 -2.33 -6.16
C LYS A 821 23.03 -2.00 -7.62
N SER A 822 23.15 -2.98 -8.53
CA SER A 822 22.75 -2.81 -9.94
C SER A 822 21.24 -2.60 -10.13
N LEU A 823 20.43 -3.12 -9.21
CA LEU A 823 18.97 -2.94 -9.21
C LEU A 823 18.56 -1.68 -8.44
N GLY A 824 19.25 -1.41 -7.33
CA GLY A 824 19.00 -0.25 -6.49
C GLY A 824 20.29 0.25 -5.84
N PRO A 825 20.94 1.29 -6.40
CA PRO A 825 22.21 1.79 -5.87
C PRO A 825 22.04 2.41 -4.47
N ASN A 826 20.83 2.84 -4.12
CA ASN A 826 20.50 3.40 -2.80
C ASN A 826 19.98 2.35 -1.80
N TYR A 827 20.18 1.05 -2.06
CA TYR A 827 19.80 -0.02 -1.12
C TYR A 827 20.67 0.06 0.15
N VAL A 828 20.23 0.84 1.15
CA VAL A 828 21.05 1.32 2.27
C VAL A 828 21.90 0.22 2.91
N GLN A 829 21.28 -0.92 3.23
CA GLN A 829 21.91 -2.02 3.98
C GLN A 829 23.11 -2.63 3.25
N VAL A 830 23.14 -2.63 1.92
CA VAL A 830 24.21 -3.28 1.15
C VAL A 830 25.54 -2.54 1.29
N HIS A 831 25.50 -1.23 1.48
CA HIS A 831 26.71 -0.42 1.67
C HIS A 831 27.39 -0.73 3.00
N HIS A 832 26.63 -0.84 4.10
CA HIS A 832 27.21 -1.25 5.38
C HIS A 832 27.83 -2.65 5.32
N GLN A 833 27.12 -3.60 4.69
CA GLN A 833 27.61 -4.97 4.56
C GLN A 833 28.87 -5.06 3.70
N MET A 834 28.95 -4.30 2.61
CA MET A 834 30.17 -4.17 1.80
C MET A 834 31.32 -3.52 2.56
N GLY A 835 31.03 -2.53 3.42
CA GLY A 835 32.01 -1.95 4.33
C GLY A 835 32.60 -3.02 5.28
N LEU A 836 31.72 -3.75 5.97
CA LEU A 836 32.12 -4.83 6.90
C LEU A 836 32.90 -5.94 6.19
N LEU A 837 32.49 -6.34 4.99
CA LEU A 837 33.19 -7.32 4.16
C LEU A 837 34.62 -6.89 3.88
N ASN A 838 34.82 -5.64 3.46
CA ASN A 838 36.15 -5.11 3.17
C ASN A 838 36.99 -4.90 4.44
N THR A 839 36.39 -4.55 5.58
CA THR A 839 37.11 -4.56 6.87
C THR A 839 37.65 -5.94 7.20
N LYS A 840 36.87 -7.01 6.95
CA LYS A 840 37.33 -8.40 7.18
C LYS A 840 38.47 -8.80 6.23
N ARG A 841 38.38 -8.41 4.95
CA ARG A 841 39.47 -8.61 3.98
C ARG A 841 40.73 -7.83 4.34
N MET A 842 40.59 -6.60 4.82
CA MET A 842 41.69 -5.79 5.36
C MET A 842 42.35 -6.49 6.55
N GLN A 843 41.57 -7.02 7.50
CA GLN A 843 42.11 -7.77 8.64
C GLN A 843 42.84 -9.04 8.19
N GLN A 844 42.32 -9.77 7.20
CA GLN A 844 43.02 -10.90 6.59
C GLN A 844 44.36 -10.48 5.98
N ALA A 845 44.36 -9.43 5.15
CA ALA A 845 45.57 -8.91 4.52
C ALA A 845 46.61 -8.48 5.57
N GLN A 846 46.17 -7.77 6.62
CA GLN A 846 47.03 -7.34 7.73
C GLN A 846 47.64 -8.54 8.44
N GLN A 847 46.85 -9.57 8.74
CA GLN A 847 47.37 -10.77 9.40
C GLN A 847 48.39 -11.48 8.52
N TRP A 848 48.23 -11.51 7.20
CA TRP A 848 49.15 -12.16 6.26
C TRP A 848 50.29 -11.26 5.74
N GLY A 849 50.43 -10.04 6.27
CA GLY A 849 51.51 -9.12 5.86
C GLY A 849 51.32 -8.52 4.46
N ASP A 850 50.14 -8.62 3.88
CA ASP A 850 49.78 -8.05 2.57
C ASP A 850 49.43 -6.56 2.72
N GLN A 851 50.46 -5.70 2.63
CA GLN A 851 50.31 -4.26 2.83
C GLN A 851 49.45 -3.59 1.74
N GLU A 852 49.57 -4.04 0.49
CA GLU A 852 48.77 -3.51 -0.62
C GLU A 852 47.29 -3.83 -0.42
N GLY A 853 46.97 -5.07 -0.03
CA GLY A 853 45.62 -5.50 0.33
C GLY A 853 45.05 -4.69 1.50
N VAL A 854 45.85 -4.39 2.52
CA VAL A 854 45.41 -3.56 3.66
C VAL A 854 44.93 -2.19 3.18
N VAL A 855 45.71 -1.50 2.36
CA VAL A 855 45.34 -0.17 1.84
C VAL A 855 44.10 -0.27 0.94
N LYS A 856 44.12 -1.20 -0.02
CA LYS A 856 43.01 -1.43 -0.97
C LYS A 856 41.69 -1.66 -0.25
N TYR A 857 41.64 -2.59 0.69
CA TYR A 857 40.41 -2.96 1.37
C TYR A 857 39.98 -1.92 2.41
N ARG A 858 40.91 -1.18 3.03
CA ARG A 858 40.57 -0.05 3.91
C ARG A 858 39.83 1.04 3.15
N GLU A 859 40.36 1.47 2.01
CA GLU A 859 39.74 2.51 1.19
C GLU A 859 38.38 2.05 0.63
N ALA A 860 38.27 0.79 0.21
CA ALA A 860 36.99 0.20 -0.18
C ALA A 860 35.97 0.16 0.97
N ALA A 861 36.41 -0.14 2.20
CA ALA A 861 35.55 -0.15 3.37
C ALA A 861 35.05 1.27 3.72
N LEU A 862 35.95 2.25 3.79
CA LEU A 862 35.63 3.66 4.04
C LEU A 862 34.61 4.19 3.01
N LYS A 863 34.86 3.97 1.71
CA LYS A 863 33.93 4.37 0.64
C LYS A 863 32.51 3.86 0.88
N ASN A 864 32.36 2.58 1.23
CA ASN A 864 31.05 1.97 1.45
C ASN A 864 30.38 2.46 2.74
N PHE A 865 31.14 2.66 3.83
CA PHE A 865 30.57 3.22 5.05
C PHE A 865 30.16 4.69 4.89
N TYR A 866 30.88 5.48 4.10
CA TYR A 866 30.46 6.84 3.75
C TYR A 866 29.19 6.85 2.90
N LEU A 867 29.07 5.94 1.91
CA LEU A 867 27.82 5.76 1.16
C LEU A 867 26.65 5.40 2.08
N TYR A 868 26.87 4.51 3.06
CA TYR A 868 25.84 4.22 4.07
C TYR A 868 25.46 5.46 4.87
N ARG A 869 26.45 6.21 5.40
CA ARG A 869 26.24 7.42 6.21
C ARG A 869 25.40 8.46 5.46
N MET A 870 25.63 8.64 4.16
CA MET A 870 24.85 9.58 3.35
C MET A 870 23.37 9.21 3.26
N LEU A 871 23.05 7.91 3.24
CA LEU A 871 21.68 7.40 3.14
C LEU A 871 21.00 7.24 4.52
N ASP A 872 21.79 6.91 5.55
CA ASP A 872 21.34 6.80 6.94
C ASP A 872 22.41 7.38 7.88
N PRO A 873 22.29 8.67 8.22
CA PRO A 873 23.23 9.33 9.11
C PRO A 873 22.90 9.13 10.59
N VAL A 874 21.87 8.36 10.94
CA VAL A 874 21.40 8.19 12.32
C VAL A 874 22.01 6.94 12.96
N PHE A 875 22.42 5.93 12.19
CA PHE A 875 22.86 4.63 12.67
C PHE A 875 24.26 4.64 13.34
N PRO A 876 24.37 4.53 14.68
CA PRO A 876 25.66 4.65 15.37
C PRO A 876 26.73 3.61 14.98
N PRO A 877 26.39 2.32 14.77
CA PRO A 877 27.39 1.31 14.38
C PRO A 877 28.19 1.67 13.13
N ASN A 878 27.60 2.40 12.17
CA ASN A 878 28.33 2.82 10.99
C ASN A 878 29.44 3.84 11.31
N TYR A 879 29.16 4.80 12.20
CA TYR A 879 30.16 5.75 12.65
C TYR A 879 31.30 5.04 13.37
N HIS A 880 31.00 4.14 14.32
CA HIS A 880 32.04 3.35 15.00
C HIS A 880 33.00 2.66 14.01
N ARG A 881 32.49 2.11 12.90
CA ARG A 881 33.31 1.48 11.85
C ARG A 881 34.17 2.45 11.04
N ILE A 882 33.63 3.59 10.62
CA ILE A 882 34.43 4.62 9.91
C ILE A 882 35.59 5.06 10.80
N MET A 883 35.27 5.30 12.07
CA MET A 883 36.18 5.85 13.06
C MET A 883 37.35 4.92 13.38
N GLU A 884 37.07 3.62 13.56
CA GLU A 884 38.10 2.58 13.71
C GLU A 884 39.14 2.65 12.56
N LEU A 885 38.68 2.92 11.33
CA LEU A 885 39.55 3.02 10.16
C LEU A 885 40.30 4.35 10.08
N LEU A 886 39.66 5.48 10.43
CA LEU A 886 40.30 6.80 10.44
C LEU A 886 41.38 6.92 11.53
N VAL A 887 41.10 6.40 12.73
CA VAL A 887 42.08 6.35 13.83
C VAL A 887 43.28 5.50 13.42
N ALA A 888 43.07 4.39 12.72
CA ALA A 888 44.16 3.59 12.16
C ALA A 888 44.98 4.34 11.08
N LYS A 889 44.39 5.32 10.39
CA LYS A 889 45.08 6.25 9.47
C LYS A 889 45.67 7.48 10.16
N LYS A 890 45.45 7.66 11.47
CA LYS A 890 45.78 8.87 12.25
C LYS A 890 45.04 10.13 11.77
N GLU A 891 43.90 9.98 11.12
CA GLU A 891 43.03 11.08 10.68
C GLU A 891 42.05 11.46 11.80
N PHE A 892 42.58 11.96 12.92
CA PHE A 892 41.81 12.20 14.14
C PHE A 892 40.78 13.33 14.02
N GLU A 893 41.09 14.41 13.30
CA GLU A 893 40.22 15.57 13.13
C GLU A 893 38.90 15.22 12.41
N GLU A 894 39.00 14.48 11.30
CA GLU A 894 37.83 14.00 10.57
C GLU A 894 37.03 13.01 11.43
N ALA A 895 37.74 12.21 12.22
CA ALA A 895 37.09 11.31 13.16
C ALA A 895 36.24 12.09 14.18
N GLU A 896 36.82 13.06 14.90
CA GLU A 896 36.09 13.87 15.88
C GLU A 896 34.83 14.53 15.30
N LYS A 897 34.94 15.09 14.10
CA LYS A 897 33.82 15.72 13.38
C LYS A 897 32.68 14.72 13.14
N LEU A 898 32.98 13.49 12.75
CA LEU A 898 32.00 12.45 12.49
C LEU A 898 31.22 12.02 13.74
N TYR A 899 31.85 11.90 14.91
CA TYR A 899 31.10 11.59 16.14
C TYR A 899 30.26 12.76 16.63
N LYS A 900 30.75 14.01 16.49
CA LYS A 900 29.94 15.21 16.78
C LYS A 900 28.67 15.23 15.94
N GLU A 901 28.77 14.90 14.66
CA GLU A 901 27.63 14.71 13.77
C GLU A 901 26.71 13.56 14.20
N ALA A 902 27.26 12.40 14.55
CA ALA A 902 26.47 11.25 15.03
C ALA A 902 25.64 11.61 16.28
N ILE A 903 26.24 12.38 17.21
CA ILE A 903 25.57 12.91 18.41
C ILE A 903 24.47 13.88 17.99
N TYR A 904 24.72 14.79 17.04
CA TYR A 904 23.71 15.73 16.55
C TYR A 904 22.44 15.02 16.04
N TYR A 905 22.58 13.96 15.23
CA TYR A 905 21.42 13.21 14.74
C TYR A 905 20.70 12.41 15.85
N ASN A 906 21.45 11.83 16.78
CA ASN A 906 20.88 11.02 17.86
C ASN A 906 20.34 11.85 19.03
N ASP A 907 20.69 13.13 19.12
CA ASP A 907 20.22 14.06 20.14
C ASP A 907 19.29 15.14 19.58
N VAL A 908 19.83 16.08 18.80
CA VAL A 908 19.11 17.28 18.34
C VAL A 908 17.93 16.90 17.45
N VAL A 909 18.16 16.06 16.43
CA VAL A 909 17.09 15.62 15.52
C VAL A 909 16.09 14.71 16.25
N ALA A 910 16.55 13.85 17.16
CA ALA A 910 15.68 13.02 17.98
C ALA A 910 14.75 13.84 18.90
N ARG A 911 15.26 14.90 19.54
CA ARG A 911 14.48 15.84 20.37
C ARG A 911 13.42 16.59 19.57
N GLN A 912 13.64 16.85 18.28
CA GLN A 912 12.62 17.45 17.41
C GLN A 912 11.36 16.59 17.31
N ILE A 913 11.51 15.25 17.39
CA ILE A 913 10.45 14.26 17.22
C ILE A 913 9.85 13.80 18.56
N TYR A 914 10.68 13.34 19.50
CA TYR A 914 10.22 12.72 20.75
C TYR A 914 10.32 13.62 21.98
N LYS A 915 10.74 14.88 21.83
CA LYS A 915 11.15 15.80 22.92
C LYS A 915 12.40 15.36 23.71
N VAL A 916 12.80 14.11 23.58
CA VAL A 916 14.03 13.53 24.16
C VAL A 916 14.92 12.97 23.05
N GLY A 917 16.23 12.97 23.28
CA GLY A 917 17.20 12.29 22.41
C GLY A 917 17.16 10.77 22.56
N TYR A 918 18.19 10.06 22.08
CA TYR A 918 18.43 8.65 22.40
C TYR A 918 19.52 8.53 23.48
N PRO A 919 19.19 8.55 24.79
CA PRO A 919 20.20 8.77 25.84
C PRO A 919 21.29 7.70 25.84
N TYR A 920 20.92 6.44 25.64
CA TYR A 920 21.88 5.34 25.53
C TYR A 920 22.82 5.50 24.33
N ARG A 921 22.31 5.85 23.15
CA ARG A 921 23.15 6.04 21.95
C ARG A 921 24.07 7.24 22.09
N ILE A 922 23.55 8.35 22.64
CA ILE A 922 24.34 9.57 22.88
C ILE A 922 25.47 9.26 23.87
N SER A 923 25.17 8.52 24.94
CA SER A 923 26.16 8.12 25.93
C SER A 923 27.31 7.32 25.30
N GLU A 924 27.00 6.27 24.52
CA GLU A 924 28.01 5.46 23.82
C GLU A 924 28.85 6.27 22.81
N LEU A 925 28.20 7.15 22.04
CA LEU A 925 28.87 8.03 21.09
C LEU A 925 29.79 9.04 21.79
N ALA A 926 29.34 9.61 22.91
CA ALA A 926 30.10 10.59 23.69
C ALA A 926 31.31 9.96 24.41
N VAL A 927 31.18 8.74 24.95
CA VAL A 927 32.33 7.96 25.45
C VAL A 927 33.36 7.76 24.35
N SER A 928 32.90 7.36 23.16
CA SER A 928 33.78 7.09 22.03
C SER A 928 34.50 8.35 21.54
N LEU A 929 33.80 9.49 21.48
CA LEU A 929 34.38 10.78 21.14
C LEU A 929 35.40 11.26 22.18
N GLY A 930 35.07 11.15 23.48
CA GLY A 930 36.00 11.50 24.55
C GLY A 930 37.30 10.71 24.50
N ARG A 931 37.23 9.40 24.17
CA ARG A 931 38.42 8.55 23.96
C ARG A 931 39.27 9.01 22.78
N ILE A 932 38.65 9.42 21.67
CA ILE A 932 39.37 9.88 20.48
C ILE A 932 40.04 11.22 20.71
N LEU A 933 39.32 12.20 21.27
CA LEU A 933 39.88 13.52 21.62
C LEU A 933 41.12 13.36 22.52
N PHE A 934 41.04 12.47 23.51
CA PHE A 934 42.19 12.16 24.36
C PHE A 934 43.35 11.50 23.60
N THR A 935 43.05 10.56 22.71
CA THR A 935 44.07 9.88 21.90
C THR A 935 44.74 10.86 20.93
N HIS A 936 43.98 11.77 20.33
CA HIS A 936 44.49 12.82 19.46
C HIS A 936 45.39 13.80 20.24
N ALA A 937 44.92 14.27 21.40
CA ALA A 937 45.69 15.13 22.29
C ALA A 937 47.02 14.49 22.73
N THR A 938 47.03 13.17 22.98
CA THR A 938 48.28 12.45 23.30
C THR A 938 49.17 12.23 22.08
N HIS A 939 48.64 12.13 20.86
CA HIS A 939 49.43 12.06 19.63
C HIS A 939 50.10 13.41 19.27
N ILE A 940 49.46 14.54 19.60
CA ILE A 940 50.03 15.89 19.44
C ILE A 940 51.24 16.11 20.39
N LYS A 941 51.47 15.24 21.39
CA LYS A 941 52.66 15.26 22.27
C LYS A 941 53.97 14.92 21.53
N SER A 942 54.39 15.80 20.65
CA SER A 942 55.77 16.01 20.22
C SER A 942 56.31 17.40 20.61
N ASN A 943 55.50 18.27 21.24
CA ASN A 943 55.94 19.59 21.71
C ASN A 943 55.73 19.78 23.23
N PRO A 944 56.80 19.79 24.04
CA PRO A 944 56.72 19.89 25.51
C PRO A 944 56.34 21.28 26.05
N PHE A 945 56.18 22.31 25.20
CA PHE A 945 55.89 23.68 25.63
C PHE A 945 54.44 24.15 25.38
N ASN A 946 53.56 23.31 24.82
CA ASN A 946 52.16 23.68 24.57
C ASN A 946 51.20 22.48 24.75
N PRO A 947 50.73 22.18 25.98
CA PRO A 947 49.79 21.07 26.20
C PRO A 947 48.44 21.38 25.52
N PRO A 948 47.81 20.40 24.82
CA PRO A 948 46.48 20.55 24.23
C PRO A 948 45.39 20.46 25.31
N LEU A 949 45.47 21.35 26.32
CA LEU A 949 44.47 21.56 27.36
C LEU A 949 43.05 21.68 26.78
N PRO A 950 42.80 22.39 25.67
CA PRO A 950 41.46 22.51 25.11
C PRO A 950 40.83 21.17 24.69
N GLN A 951 41.58 20.28 24.04
CA GLN A 951 41.07 18.98 23.59
C GLN A 951 40.85 18.01 24.75
N ILE A 952 41.69 18.07 25.79
CA ILE A 952 41.54 17.27 27.00
C ILE A 952 40.34 17.75 27.83
N GLU A 953 40.16 19.06 27.97
CA GLU A 953 38.98 19.63 28.61
C GLU A 953 37.70 19.31 27.82
N GLU A 954 37.74 19.42 26.49
CA GLU A 954 36.63 19.01 25.64
C GLU A 954 36.30 17.52 25.83
N ALA A 955 37.30 16.64 25.91
CA ALA A 955 37.07 15.22 26.21
C ALA A 955 36.37 15.00 27.57
N LEU A 956 36.70 15.78 28.61
CA LEU A 956 35.96 15.73 29.90
C LEU A 956 34.49 16.08 29.72
N THR A 957 34.18 17.08 28.89
CA THR A 957 32.78 17.49 28.66
C THR A 957 31.98 16.36 28.03
N TYR A 958 32.56 15.60 27.10
CA TYR A 958 31.87 14.47 26.47
C TYR A 958 31.73 13.27 27.40
N PHE A 959 32.71 12.98 28.27
CA PHE A 959 32.51 11.97 29.30
C PHE A 959 31.43 12.38 30.31
N GLN A 960 31.34 13.67 30.66
CA GLN A 960 30.25 14.16 31.50
C GLN A 960 28.90 14.04 30.79
N LEU A 961 28.81 14.45 29.52
CA LEU A 961 27.61 14.25 28.70
C LEU A 961 27.19 12.77 28.68
N ALA A 962 28.15 11.85 28.57
CA ALA A 962 27.85 10.43 28.59
C ALA A 962 27.24 9.95 29.91
N ILE A 963 27.74 10.47 31.04
CA ILE A 963 27.19 10.20 32.39
C ILE A 963 25.80 10.82 32.53
N ASP A 964 25.60 12.06 32.09
CA ASP A 964 24.33 12.77 32.19
C ASP A 964 23.21 12.06 31.39
N GLN A 965 23.55 11.53 30.21
CA GLN A 965 22.60 10.79 29.37
C GLN A 965 22.36 9.36 29.86
N ASN A 966 23.38 8.72 30.44
CA ASN A 966 23.24 7.39 31.03
C ASN A 966 24.09 7.27 32.31
N PRO A 967 23.51 7.53 33.48
CA PRO A 967 24.21 7.44 34.76
C PRO A 967 24.68 6.02 35.12
N LYS A 968 24.33 5.00 34.33
CA LYS A 968 24.78 3.61 34.50
C LYS A 968 25.93 3.25 33.54
N ASN A 969 26.44 4.18 32.74
CA ASN A 969 27.53 3.90 31.80
C ASN A 969 28.89 3.86 32.50
N VAL A 970 29.30 2.66 32.90
CA VAL A 970 30.58 2.41 33.60
C VAL A 970 31.78 2.93 32.80
N ASP A 971 31.76 2.78 31.48
CA ASP A 971 32.84 3.20 30.60
C ASP A 971 33.01 4.73 30.54
N ALA A 972 31.93 5.48 30.75
CA ALA A 972 31.97 6.93 30.86
C ALA A 972 32.67 7.38 32.14
N PHE A 973 32.33 6.77 33.29
CA PHE A 973 33.01 7.03 34.56
C PHE A 973 34.49 6.66 34.51
N LYS A 974 34.82 5.47 33.98
CA LYS A 974 36.20 5.02 33.78
C LYS A 974 36.99 5.96 32.88
N GLY A 975 36.41 6.36 31.75
CA GLY A 975 37.02 7.29 30.80
C GLY A 975 37.32 8.64 31.44
N LYS A 976 36.34 9.21 32.17
CA LYS A 976 36.50 10.49 32.88
C LYS A 976 37.58 10.41 33.96
N ALA A 977 37.56 9.36 34.78
CA ALA A 977 38.55 9.19 35.84
C ALA A 977 39.98 9.07 35.29
N ARG A 978 40.19 8.29 34.23
CA ARG A 978 41.51 8.18 33.57
C ARG A 978 42.00 9.53 33.06
N LEU A 979 41.10 10.33 32.50
CA LEU A 979 41.46 11.67 32.03
C LEU A 979 41.87 12.58 33.18
N LEU A 980 41.10 12.60 34.27
CA LEU A 980 41.40 13.38 35.49
C LEU A 980 42.75 13.00 36.11
N LEU A 981 43.07 11.71 36.16
CA LEU A 981 44.40 11.24 36.57
C LEU A 981 45.50 11.80 35.66
N SER A 982 45.29 11.81 34.33
CA SER A 982 46.27 12.35 33.38
C SER A 982 46.51 13.86 33.52
N MET A 983 45.60 14.57 34.18
CA MET A 983 45.70 15.99 34.52
C MET A 983 46.20 16.24 35.96
N GLY A 984 46.52 15.20 36.74
CA GLY A 984 46.93 15.34 38.14
C GLY A 984 45.79 15.63 39.13
N ARG A 985 44.52 15.47 38.72
CA ARG A 985 43.32 15.71 39.55
C ARG A 985 42.88 14.43 40.25
N GLU A 986 43.74 13.88 41.11
CA GLU A 986 43.56 12.54 41.70
C GLU A 986 42.33 12.41 42.61
N SER A 987 42.04 13.42 43.42
CA SER A 987 40.90 13.42 44.35
C SER A 987 39.56 13.29 43.60
N GLU A 988 39.41 14.03 42.50
CA GLU A 988 38.22 13.96 41.65
C GLU A 988 38.15 12.64 40.88
N ALA A 989 39.28 12.14 40.40
CA ALA A 989 39.32 10.85 39.71
C ALA A 989 38.86 9.71 40.64
N GLN A 990 39.25 9.73 41.91
CA GLN A 990 38.86 8.71 42.89
C GLN A 990 37.35 8.67 43.11
N TYR A 991 36.67 9.83 43.11
CA TYR A 991 35.21 9.88 43.17
C TYR A 991 34.57 9.11 42.00
N TYR A 992 34.98 9.39 40.76
CA TYR A 992 34.41 8.73 39.58
C TYR A 992 34.78 7.23 39.51
N LEU A 993 35.97 6.82 39.98
CA LEU A 993 36.33 5.40 40.11
C LEU A 993 35.45 4.67 41.12
N ASN A 994 35.15 5.30 42.26
CA ASN A 994 34.26 4.73 43.28
C ASN A 994 32.83 4.56 42.73
N GLU A 995 32.31 5.54 41.98
CA GLU A 995 31.00 5.42 41.32
C GLU A 995 31.00 4.33 40.24
N ALA A 996 32.05 4.24 39.42
CA ALA A 996 32.19 3.16 38.45
C ALA A 996 32.20 1.77 39.14
N HIS A 997 32.90 1.65 40.27
CA HIS A 997 32.99 0.41 41.04
C HIS A 997 31.63 0.01 41.65
N LYS A 998 30.82 0.97 42.11
CA LYS A 998 29.44 0.70 42.57
C LYS A 998 28.58 0.10 41.46
N LEU A 999 28.74 0.59 40.23
CA LEU A 999 27.97 0.13 39.06
C LEU A 999 28.48 -1.22 38.52
N ALA A 1000 29.78 -1.49 38.62
CA ALA A 1000 30.42 -2.73 38.17
C ALA A 1000 31.48 -3.23 39.16
N PRO A 1001 31.08 -3.79 40.30
CA PRO A 1001 32.01 -4.19 41.37
C PRO A 1001 32.97 -5.33 40.96
N ASN A 1002 32.59 -6.09 39.93
CA ASN A 1002 33.38 -7.20 39.40
C ASN A 1002 34.26 -6.82 38.19
N ASP A 1003 34.25 -5.56 37.74
CA ASP A 1003 35.10 -5.14 36.62
C ASP A 1003 36.59 -5.22 37.04
N PRO A 1004 37.41 -6.04 36.35
CA PRO A 1004 38.81 -6.21 36.70
C PRO A 1004 39.63 -4.92 36.56
N GLU A 1005 39.21 -3.97 35.73
CA GLU A 1005 39.90 -2.67 35.56
C GLU A 1005 39.62 -1.69 36.72
N LEU A 1006 38.60 -1.97 37.55
CA LEU A 1006 38.20 -1.16 38.70
C LEU A 1006 38.59 -1.79 40.04
N ARG A 1007 39.25 -2.95 40.02
CA ARG A 1007 39.83 -3.55 41.21
C ARG A 1007 40.97 -2.67 41.69
N VAL A 1008 40.71 -1.86 42.70
CA VAL A 1008 41.73 -1.16 43.47
C VAL A 1008 42.74 -2.21 43.95
N LYS A 1009 43.99 -2.13 43.50
CA LYS A 1009 45.10 -2.77 44.21
C LYS A 1009 45.12 -2.09 45.57
N ARG A 1010 44.58 -2.74 46.61
CA ARG A 1010 44.80 -2.30 47.99
C ARG A 1010 46.33 -2.18 48.16
N PRO A 1011 46.87 -1.04 48.59
CA PRO A 1011 48.24 -1.00 49.07
C PRO A 1011 48.35 -2.08 50.15
N ALA A 1012 49.40 -2.90 50.08
CA ALA A 1012 49.75 -3.76 51.19
C ALA A 1012 49.92 -2.86 52.41
N THR A 1013 49.04 -3.01 53.40
CA THR A 1013 49.23 -2.45 54.73
C THR A 1013 50.58 -2.93 55.24
N GLN A 1014 51.49 -1.99 55.49
CA GLN A 1014 52.64 -2.20 56.37
C GLN A 1014 52.16 -2.42 57.80
#